data_AF-A0A954SCT9-F1
#
_entry.id   AF-A0A954SCT9-F1
#
_cell.length_a   1.000
_cell.length_b   1.000
_cell.length_c   1.000
_cell.angle_alpha   90.00
_cell.angle_beta   90.00
_cell.angle_gamma   90.00
#
_symmetry.space_group_name_H-M   'P 1'
#
loop_
_entity.id
_entity.type
_entity.pdbx_description
1 polymer ?
#
loop_
_entity_poly.entity_id
_entity_poly.type
_entity_poly.pdbx_seq_one_letter_code
_entity_poly.pdbx_strand_id
1 'polypeptide(L)'
;MQRITRRVIVFTVLFNVFVIGQRAHAQQSSGNDDFPPHAKVLEGYEKVVSKANITPMYTLYQREKDSQLYAELPRNFATKKYYIALTLASGDAYAGLQSGEMYVYWRRYDKRLALIEPTVEIRAEGDAEAASSVKRLFTDRIVMDVPIVTIGPGGGPVIDLDALFVSNATTFFGFDGQISSSGRYGIYSITTAKAFQNNIEVAFEVPSSRGNLKTLHYSVSDIPANSSYKPRVADQRVGFFTTSYSDLAKYDDRETRVRYINRWHIEKADPKLKVSPPKNPIVFYIEHTTPVRYRRWVREGILSWNKAFENVGISDAIEVYYQDQSSGAHMDKDPEDVNYNFVRWLNNDVGTAIGPSRVNPLTGQILDADIILTDGWIRHYRKQFDEMLPKIAMEGFGPETLAWLADHPEWDPRLRLAAPSMRKEIGLQIQRDSHKPFAGHPIGSVDSKMIGDDEYDGLIGRTSQINGMCLAAEGMSMDLAVMKMAMAIGPYEDNKAAAAASPIVGDWNGKVQGLKAVQFPADELVFTLKIESAGDKSLTGSAQLADKTYELKDLRFNADSGAFSATLNPEEGVTVTLEGTLKDGQLSGSWSVNGQPKLMGQFTATKAAKPESSKDDHPKSENSDAKKDEGDQKESKASEEKKEESKKDDEPKEQMLDGMPESFVGPLIAHLVAHEVGHTLGLRHNFKGSSIYTLDQINSEEVKGKKPLAGSVMDYIGVNISPKGKSQGDYCMESVGPYDMWAIEYGYTFSNPEKVLSRVAEPELVYGTDEDTGGPDPLARRYDFSRNPLDFAQSQVVLAKHHRSRLLSDFVKDGDSWDRVRYGYELTLSMQTRAVSMMANWIGGAFVYRDKKGDPNGRHPVEVVPAKQQRDAMNFVLTESFRDDAFGLTPELTRSMGLDKWLDDRMSFSSEATWPIHDRIMGIQASSLTMLMNPTTLKRVYDNEVRVPESEDSLTLPELMGSVSKEIWSELDQKGTEKFTVRKPLISSLRRNLQREHVERLIDLTLPGGGSSAAARAISMLASENLREIVRKIDSCQAAGADRHDAYTTAHLNQARTRIEKALDADYILNPSRGGSGSGQIILLLGDEEQGEQQP
;
A
#
# COMPACT_ATOMS: atom_id res chain seq x y z
N MET A 1 41.61 60.90 -25.33
CA MET A 1 42.26 61.82 -24.37
C MET A 1 41.33 62.97 -24.05
N GLN A 2 41.22 63.32 -22.77
CA GLN A 2 40.58 64.54 -22.24
C GLN A 2 39.15 64.87 -22.71
N ARG A 3 38.16 64.27 -22.02
CA ARG A 3 36.85 64.84 -21.62
C ARG A 3 35.90 63.67 -21.38
N ILE A 4 35.84 63.20 -20.13
CA ILE A 4 34.71 62.53 -19.43
C ILE A 4 35.29 62.12 -18.07
N THR A 5 35.48 63.08 -17.16
CA THR A 5 35.89 62.80 -15.76
C THR A 5 35.41 63.87 -14.79
N ARG A 6 34.28 64.53 -15.09
CA ARG A 6 33.60 65.46 -14.17
C ARG A 6 32.11 65.48 -14.49
N ARG A 7 31.38 64.43 -14.11
CA ARG A 7 29.90 64.49 -13.94
C ARG A 7 29.24 63.30 -13.20
N VAL A 8 30.01 62.41 -12.56
CA VAL A 8 29.43 61.28 -11.79
C VAL A 8 29.69 61.40 -10.26
N ILE A 9 30.41 62.41 -9.80
CA ILE A 9 30.67 62.64 -8.36
C ILE A 9 29.98 63.93 -7.91
N VAL A 10 28.65 64.00 -8.02
CA VAL A 10 27.82 65.02 -7.33
C VAL A 10 26.45 64.46 -6.91
N PHE A 11 25.96 63.35 -7.50
CA PHE A 11 24.63 62.82 -7.14
C PHE A 11 24.60 61.75 -6.02
N THR A 12 25.76 61.36 -5.46
CA THR A 12 25.83 60.33 -4.39
C THR A 12 26.07 60.92 -2.99
N VAL A 13 26.20 62.25 -2.85
CA VAL A 13 26.58 62.88 -1.57
C VAL A 13 25.48 63.78 -0.97
N LEU A 14 24.36 64.02 -1.67
CA LEU A 14 23.25 64.83 -1.16
C LEU A 14 22.02 64.04 -0.67
N PHE A 15 22.06 62.70 -0.67
CA PHE A 15 21.03 61.86 -0.05
C PHE A 15 21.48 61.17 1.26
N ASN A 16 22.72 61.39 1.69
CA ASN A 16 23.30 60.79 2.91
C ASN A 16 23.64 61.79 4.02
N VAL A 17 23.12 63.03 3.97
CA VAL A 17 23.37 64.08 5.00
C VAL A 17 22.07 64.69 5.54
N PHE A 18 20.96 63.95 5.55
CA PHE A 18 19.74 64.36 6.28
C PHE A 18 19.31 63.40 7.41
N VAL A 19 20.16 62.44 7.79
CA VAL A 19 19.89 61.55 8.95
C VAL A 19 21.15 61.35 9.84
N ILE A 20 22.04 62.34 9.91
CA ILE A 20 23.15 62.31 10.88
C ILE A 20 23.21 63.68 11.57
N GLY A 21 22.38 63.83 12.59
CA GLY A 21 22.24 65.07 13.33
C GLY A 21 21.35 64.91 14.54
N GLN A 22 21.90 64.25 15.56
CA GLN A 22 21.45 64.12 16.96
C GLN A 22 21.07 62.71 17.38
N ARG A 23 22.00 62.03 18.06
CA ARG A 23 21.76 61.23 19.27
C ARG A 23 23.10 60.88 19.89
N ALA A 24 23.67 61.89 20.56
CA ALA A 24 24.64 61.69 21.62
C ALA A 24 24.02 62.29 22.89
N HIS A 25 23.22 61.51 23.60
CA HIS A 25 22.87 61.68 25.02
C HIS A 25 22.82 60.27 25.58
N ALA A 26 23.86 59.84 26.28
CA ALA A 26 24.08 60.10 27.71
C ALA A 26 22.95 59.47 28.55
N GLN A 27 23.36 58.38 29.18
CA GLN A 27 22.66 57.52 30.11
C GLN A 27 22.02 58.32 31.26
N GLN A 28 20.70 58.27 31.35
CA GLN A 28 19.96 58.58 32.57
C GLN A 28 18.71 57.69 32.64
N SER A 29 18.67 56.85 33.66
CA SER A 29 17.56 55.97 34.01
C SER A 29 16.44 56.75 34.71
N SER A 30 15.23 56.73 34.16
CA SER A 30 13.95 56.76 34.91
C SER A 30 12.77 56.57 33.94
N GLY A 31 11.79 55.78 34.34
CA GLY A 31 10.74 55.24 33.49
C GLY A 31 9.68 56.24 33.02
N ASN A 32 9.35 56.15 31.74
CA ASN A 32 8.00 55.93 31.23
C ASN A 32 8.17 55.65 29.73
N ASP A 33 7.87 54.43 29.29
CA ASP A 33 7.83 54.16 27.86
C ASP A 33 6.69 55.00 27.26
N ASP A 34 7.02 55.91 26.34
CA ASP A 34 6.09 56.85 25.72
C ASP A 34 5.19 56.12 24.70
N PHE A 35 4.27 55.30 25.21
CA PHE A 35 3.21 54.62 24.47
C PHE A 35 1.90 55.40 24.57
N PRO A 36 1.05 55.36 23.52
CA PRO A 36 -0.28 55.95 23.60
C PRO A 36 -1.08 55.37 24.79
N PRO A 37 -1.97 56.14 25.44
CA PRO A 37 -2.76 55.63 26.55
C PRO A 37 -3.63 54.43 26.14
N HIS A 38 -3.59 53.36 26.92
CA HIS A 38 -4.34 52.12 26.67
C HIS A 38 -5.82 52.35 26.34
N ALA A 39 -6.49 53.18 27.15
CA ALA A 39 -7.91 53.50 26.96
C ALA A 39 -8.21 54.19 25.61
N LYS A 40 -7.24 54.93 25.05
CA LYS A 40 -7.37 55.58 23.75
C LYS A 40 -7.12 54.60 22.61
N VAL A 41 -6.16 53.70 22.75
CA VAL A 41 -5.86 52.68 21.72
C VAL A 41 -6.98 51.66 21.61
N LEU A 42 -7.58 51.28 22.75
CA LEU A 42 -8.69 50.33 22.80
C LEU A 42 -10.09 50.97 22.75
N GLU A 43 -10.19 52.21 22.29
CA GLU A 43 -11.50 52.85 22.09
C GLU A 43 -12.33 52.08 21.06
N GLY A 44 -13.52 51.63 21.46
CA GLY A 44 -14.42 50.83 20.63
C GLY A 44 -14.05 49.35 20.51
N TYR A 45 -13.10 48.84 21.30
CA TYR A 45 -12.87 47.40 21.42
C TYR A 45 -13.62 46.82 22.62
N GLU A 46 -14.09 45.60 22.45
CA GLU A 46 -14.68 44.79 23.50
C GLU A 46 -13.67 43.74 23.97
N LYS A 47 -13.57 43.56 25.29
CA LYS A 47 -12.74 42.50 25.87
C LYS A 47 -13.44 41.16 25.65
N VAL A 48 -12.74 40.20 25.06
CA VAL A 48 -13.24 38.85 24.88
C VAL A 48 -13.30 38.12 26.22
N VAL A 49 -14.45 37.51 26.54
CA VAL A 49 -14.67 36.74 27.78
C VAL A 49 -15.14 35.34 27.42
N SER A 50 -14.24 34.35 27.49
CA SER A 50 -14.55 32.96 27.12
C SER A 50 -15.08 32.12 28.28
N LYS A 51 -14.68 32.45 29.51
CA LYS A 51 -15.22 31.84 30.73
C LYS A 51 -15.21 32.86 31.87
N ALA A 52 -16.23 32.84 32.71
CA ALA A 52 -16.26 33.72 33.89
C ALA A 52 -15.14 33.34 34.88
N ASN A 53 -14.55 34.34 35.54
CA ASN A 53 -13.58 34.20 36.64
C ASN A 53 -12.26 33.48 36.31
N ILE A 54 -11.83 33.45 35.04
CA ILE A 54 -10.48 33.00 34.67
C ILE A 54 -9.57 34.19 34.35
N THR A 55 -8.28 34.08 34.68
CA THR A 55 -7.26 34.98 34.15
C THR A 55 -6.72 34.36 32.87
N PRO A 56 -6.96 34.97 31.70
CA PRO A 56 -6.53 34.37 30.44
C PRO A 56 -5.01 34.51 30.26
N MET A 57 -4.42 33.62 29.48
CA MET A 57 -3.01 33.65 29.09
C MET A 57 -2.71 34.99 28.42
N TYR A 58 -3.44 35.32 27.35
CA TYR A 58 -3.46 36.63 26.70
C TYR A 58 -4.86 37.24 26.86
N THR A 59 -4.95 38.53 27.15
CA THR A 59 -6.25 39.22 27.11
C THR A 59 -6.54 39.66 25.69
N LEU A 60 -7.61 39.14 25.09
CA LEU A 60 -8.02 39.50 23.73
C LEU A 60 -9.00 40.67 23.74
N TYR A 61 -8.84 41.56 22.76
CA TYR A 61 -9.70 42.72 22.52
C TYR A 61 -10.13 42.72 21.06
N GLN A 62 -11.43 42.66 20.81
CA GLN A 62 -11.99 42.57 19.47
C GLN A 62 -12.77 43.84 19.14
N ARG A 63 -12.70 44.28 17.89
CA ARG A 63 -13.55 45.35 17.36
C ARG A 63 -14.31 44.85 16.14
N GLU A 64 -15.64 44.78 16.26
CA GLU A 64 -16.48 44.14 15.24
C GLU A 64 -16.55 44.91 13.92
N LYS A 65 -16.59 46.25 13.95
CA LYS A 65 -16.83 47.10 12.76
C LYS A 65 -15.84 46.88 11.61
N ASP A 66 -14.64 46.40 11.93
CA ASP A 66 -13.53 46.18 10.99
C ASP A 66 -12.79 44.85 11.25
N SER A 67 -13.38 43.95 12.05
CA SER A 67 -12.81 42.63 12.37
C SER A 67 -11.37 42.68 12.89
N GLN A 68 -11.02 43.69 13.71
CA GLN A 68 -9.67 43.82 14.27
C GLN A 68 -9.51 43.12 15.62
N LEU A 69 -8.42 42.35 15.78
CA LEU A 69 -8.11 41.62 17.01
C LEU A 69 -6.75 42.00 17.61
N TYR A 70 -6.77 42.46 18.86
CA TYR A 70 -5.57 42.74 19.65
C TYR A 70 -5.41 41.75 20.80
N ALA A 71 -4.16 41.52 21.20
CA ALA A 71 -3.82 40.71 22.37
C ALA A 71 -2.87 41.46 23.32
N GLU A 72 -3.25 41.55 24.60
CA GLU A 72 -2.34 41.92 25.69
C GLU A 72 -1.66 40.65 26.21
N LEU A 73 -0.34 40.60 26.08
CA LEU A 73 0.49 39.52 26.63
C LEU A 73 0.67 39.73 28.14
N PRO A 74 0.93 38.68 28.94
CA PRO A 74 1.13 38.83 30.38
C PRO A 74 2.46 39.55 30.65
N ARG A 75 2.60 40.22 31.80
CA ARG A 75 3.83 40.97 32.15
C ARG A 75 5.12 40.14 32.08
N ASN A 76 5.04 38.82 32.32
CA ASN A 76 6.16 37.88 32.25
C ASN A 76 6.31 37.18 30.90
N PHE A 77 5.72 37.71 29.82
CA PHE A 77 5.77 37.11 28.48
C PHE A 77 7.19 36.71 28.03
N ALA A 78 8.20 37.51 28.37
CA ALA A 78 9.59 37.30 27.97
C ALA A 78 10.26 36.09 28.62
N THR A 79 9.69 35.52 29.69
CA THR A 79 10.22 34.32 30.35
C THR A 79 9.52 33.04 29.90
N LYS A 80 8.46 33.16 29.10
CA LYS A 80 7.65 32.04 28.65
C LYS A 80 8.01 31.63 27.22
N LYS A 81 7.73 30.37 26.91
CA LYS A 81 7.80 29.82 25.57
C LYS A 81 6.44 29.27 25.21
N TYR A 82 6.09 29.40 23.94
CA TYR A 82 4.76 29.18 23.41
C TYR A 82 4.82 28.20 22.24
N TYR A 83 3.75 27.44 22.08
CA TYR A 83 3.40 26.83 20.80
C TYR A 83 2.48 27.76 20.04
N ILE A 84 2.71 27.89 18.72
CA ILE A 84 1.75 28.44 17.77
C ILE A 84 1.46 27.32 16.78
N ALA A 85 0.26 26.77 16.81
CA ALA A 85 -0.18 25.70 15.93
C ALA A 85 -1.23 26.21 14.94
N LEU A 86 -1.07 25.87 13.66
CA LEU A 86 -2.07 26.13 12.62
C LEU A 86 -2.90 24.87 12.34
N THR A 87 -4.20 25.05 12.16
CA THR A 87 -5.11 24.07 11.57
C THR A 87 -5.97 24.77 10.50
N LEU A 88 -6.10 24.16 9.32
CA LEU A 88 -7.03 24.64 8.29
C LEU A 88 -8.44 24.15 8.64
N ALA A 89 -9.22 24.92 9.40
CA ALA A 89 -10.49 24.44 9.96
C ALA A 89 -11.61 24.26 8.91
N SER A 90 -11.54 24.97 7.78
CA SER A 90 -12.56 24.87 6.71
C SER A 90 -12.04 25.34 5.35
N GLY A 91 -12.77 25.02 4.27
CA GLY A 91 -12.50 25.54 2.91
C GLY A 91 -11.41 24.78 2.14
N ASP A 92 -11.00 23.61 2.65
CA ASP A 92 -10.05 22.69 2.04
C ASP A 92 -10.59 21.24 2.10
N ALA A 93 -10.15 20.36 1.19
CA ALA A 93 -10.57 18.96 1.17
C ALA A 93 -10.06 18.16 2.38
N TYR A 94 -8.96 18.61 3.00
CA TYR A 94 -8.38 18.05 4.22
C TYR A 94 -8.60 18.96 5.42
N ALA A 95 -9.67 19.77 5.39
CA ALA A 95 -10.00 20.66 6.49
C ALA A 95 -10.07 19.90 7.82
N GLY A 96 -9.39 20.46 8.83
CA GLY A 96 -9.26 19.91 10.16
C GLY A 96 -7.95 19.17 10.43
N LEU A 97 -7.16 18.87 9.40
CA LEU A 97 -5.83 18.28 9.54
C LEU A 97 -4.86 19.29 10.19
N GLN A 98 -4.12 18.83 11.19
CA GLN A 98 -3.09 19.63 11.86
C GLN A 98 -2.02 20.05 10.85
N SER A 99 -1.77 21.37 10.75
CA SER A 99 -0.71 21.94 9.91
C SER A 99 0.54 22.21 10.74
N GLY A 100 1.40 23.12 10.28
CA GLY A 100 2.65 23.46 10.94
C GLY A 100 2.45 24.02 12.35
N GLU A 101 3.46 23.75 13.18
CA GLU A 101 3.60 24.27 14.53
C GLU A 101 4.94 24.99 14.71
N MET A 102 4.99 25.94 15.64
CA MET A 102 6.22 26.64 16.00
C MET A 102 6.45 26.70 17.50
N TYR A 103 7.66 26.35 17.92
CA TYR A 103 8.14 26.58 19.28
C TYR A 103 8.83 27.94 19.35
N VAL A 104 8.25 28.89 20.08
CA VAL A 104 8.70 30.30 20.03
C VAL A 104 8.70 30.97 21.39
N TYR A 105 9.39 32.10 21.48
CA TYR A 105 9.30 33.02 22.61
C TYR A 105 9.36 34.47 22.15
N TRP A 106 8.86 35.36 22.99
CA TRP A 106 8.82 36.79 22.72
C TRP A 106 10.00 37.52 23.35
N ARG A 107 10.62 38.44 22.61
CA ARG A 107 11.64 39.35 23.13
C ARG A 107 11.34 40.78 22.73
N ARG A 108 11.36 41.70 23.69
CA ARG A 108 11.12 43.12 23.45
C ARG A 108 12.40 43.84 23.00
N TYR A 109 12.27 44.63 21.94
CA TYR A 109 13.26 45.58 21.44
C TYR A 109 12.60 46.95 21.34
N ASP A 110 12.80 47.80 22.36
CA ASP A 110 12.18 49.13 22.46
C ASP A 110 10.64 49.09 22.27
N LYS A 111 10.10 49.62 21.17
CA LYS A 111 8.66 49.66 20.87
C LYS A 111 8.16 48.47 20.02
N ARG A 112 8.95 47.40 19.90
CA ARG A 112 8.62 46.22 19.09
C ARG A 112 8.83 44.92 19.86
N LEU A 113 8.05 43.90 19.53
CA LEU A 113 8.24 42.53 20.00
C LEU A 113 8.71 41.66 18.84
N ALA A 114 9.88 41.03 19.01
CA ALA A 114 10.36 39.99 18.12
C ALA A 114 9.85 38.63 18.60
N LEU A 115 9.33 37.84 17.66
CA LEU A 115 9.02 36.44 17.85
C LEU A 115 10.23 35.61 17.43
N ILE A 116 10.74 34.79 18.34
CA ILE A 116 12.01 34.10 18.19
C ILE A 116 11.81 32.59 18.35
N GLU A 117 12.32 31.82 17.39
CA GLU A 117 12.38 30.36 17.42
C GLU A 117 13.74 29.93 18.00
N PRO A 118 13.79 29.20 19.11
CA PRO A 118 15.03 28.78 19.72
C PRO A 118 15.66 27.60 18.97
N THR A 119 16.99 27.54 18.94
CA THR A 119 17.69 26.37 18.37
C THR A 119 17.59 25.18 19.33
N VAL A 120 16.79 24.17 18.97
CA VAL A 120 16.56 22.96 19.78
C VAL A 120 17.28 21.71 19.27
N GLU A 121 17.74 21.74 18.02
CA GLU A 121 18.40 20.61 17.34
C GLU A 121 19.85 20.42 17.76
N ILE A 122 20.48 21.44 18.35
CA ILE A 122 21.87 21.41 18.79
C ILE A 122 21.92 21.84 20.24
N ARG A 123 22.52 21.01 21.09
CA ARG A 123 22.63 21.20 22.54
C ARG A 123 24.04 20.82 22.99
N ALA A 124 24.33 21.14 24.24
CA ALA A 124 25.51 20.65 24.95
C ALA A 124 25.12 20.44 26.41
N GLU A 125 25.09 19.18 26.85
CA GLU A 125 24.76 18.81 28.22
C GLU A 125 26.01 18.36 28.99
N GLY A 126 26.10 18.69 30.28
CA GLY A 126 27.17 18.21 31.17
C GLY A 126 28.46 19.05 31.22
N ASP A 127 28.89 19.66 30.12
CA ASP A 127 30.07 20.55 30.07
C ASP A 127 29.66 22.02 29.92
N ALA A 128 30.07 22.88 30.85
CA ALA A 128 29.64 24.28 30.90
C ALA A 128 30.29 25.10 29.77
N GLU A 129 31.53 24.79 29.42
CA GLU A 129 32.30 25.40 28.35
C GLU A 129 31.70 25.06 26.98
N ALA A 130 31.39 23.78 26.73
CA ALA A 130 30.65 23.37 25.53
C ALA A 130 29.27 24.02 25.46
N ALA A 131 28.50 24.05 26.55
CA ALA A 131 27.20 24.72 26.60
C ALA A 131 27.31 26.21 26.27
N SER A 132 28.32 26.90 26.81
CA SER A 132 28.59 28.31 26.49
C SER A 132 29.02 28.50 25.04
N SER A 133 29.79 27.57 24.47
CA SER A 133 30.23 27.61 23.07
C SER A 133 29.07 27.38 22.10
N VAL A 134 28.26 26.33 22.33
CA VAL A 134 27.06 26.03 21.54
C VAL A 134 26.10 27.22 21.55
N LYS A 135 25.83 27.81 22.72
CA LYS A 135 24.98 29.00 22.83
C LYS A 135 25.52 30.21 22.06
N ARG A 136 26.84 30.33 21.90
CA ARG A 136 27.48 31.40 21.12
C ARG A 136 27.43 31.12 19.61
N LEU A 137 27.59 29.86 19.20
CA LEU A 137 27.70 29.46 17.80
C LEU A 137 26.33 29.28 17.13
N PHE A 138 25.37 28.70 17.85
CA PHE A 138 24.06 28.35 17.35
C PHE A 138 23.01 29.25 18.02
N THR A 139 22.74 30.38 17.37
CA THR A 139 21.83 31.39 17.90
C THR A 139 20.41 31.17 17.42
N ASP A 140 19.46 31.50 18.28
CA ASP A 140 18.03 31.52 17.95
C ASP A 140 17.69 32.39 16.71
N ARG A 141 16.60 32.05 16.03
CA ARG A 141 16.15 32.70 14.79
C ARG A 141 15.02 33.68 15.06
N ILE A 142 15.15 34.93 14.62
CA ILE A 142 14.01 35.85 14.57
C ILE A 142 13.09 35.39 13.44
N VAL A 143 11.86 35.01 13.77
CA VAL A 143 10.84 34.62 12.79
C VAL A 143 10.28 35.87 12.14
N MET A 144 9.84 36.81 12.97
CA MET A 144 9.35 38.12 12.58
C MET A 144 9.23 39.03 13.81
N ASP A 145 8.72 40.24 13.63
CA ASP A 145 8.45 41.17 14.73
C ASP A 145 7.18 42.01 14.49
N VAL A 146 6.53 42.43 15.57
CA VAL A 146 5.31 43.23 15.57
C VAL A 146 5.47 44.49 16.45
N PRO A 147 4.83 45.62 16.10
CA PRO A 147 4.84 46.82 16.95
C PRO A 147 4.05 46.61 18.24
N ILE A 148 4.51 47.22 19.33
CA ILE A 148 3.72 47.35 20.56
C ILE A 148 2.81 48.57 20.40
N VAL A 149 1.49 48.35 20.37
CA VAL A 149 0.51 49.42 20.14
C VAL A 149 0.23 50.24 21.42
N THR A 150 0.28 49.60 22.58
CA THR A 150 0.20 50.21 23.92
C THR A 150 0.73 49.23 24.97
N ILE A 151 0.90 49.68 26.21
CA ILE A 151 1.02 48.82 27.39
C ILE A 151 -0.35 48.70 28.05
N GLY A 152 -0.75 47.49 28.37
CA GLY A 152 -2.02 47.19 29.04
C GLY A 152 -1.98 47.42 30.55
N PRO A 153 -3.16 47.43 31.21
CA PRO A 153 -3.27 47.63 32.65
C PRO A 153 -2.57 46.51 33.45
N GLY A 154 -2.37 45.32 32.87
CA GLY A 154 -1.58 44.24 33.45
C GLY A 154 -0.07 44.47 33.39
N GLY A 155 0.38 45.55 32.73
CA GLY A 155 1.79 45.89 32.51
C GLY A 155 2.45 45.12 31.37
N GLY A 156 1.66 44.42 30.56
CA GLY A 156 2.12 43.69 29.38
C GLY A 156 1.95 44.47 28.08
N PRO A 157 2.68 44.11 27.02
CA PRO A 157 2.55 44.73 25.71
C PRO A 157 1.27 44.28 25.00
N VAL A 158 0.61 45.21 24.32
CA VAL A 158 -0.52 44.92 23.42
C VAL A 158 0.01 44.85 21.98
N ILE A 159 -0.36 43.79 21.26
CA ILE A 159 0.02 43.55 19.86
C ILE A 159 -1.20 43.33 18.96
N ASP A 160 -0.98 43.56 17.66
CA ASP A 160 -1.96 43.32 16.59
C ASP A 160 -1.87 41.85 16.11
N LEU A 161 -2.93 41.07 16.32
CA LEU A 161 -2.98 39.67 15.90
C LEU A 161 -3.28 39.52 14.41
N ASP A 162 -3.92 40.49 13.77
CA ASP A 162 -4.20 40.47 12.33
C ASP A 162 -2.89 40.64 11.55
N ALA A 163 -2.03 41.54 12.03
CA ALA A 163 -0.68 41.69 11.51
C ALA A 163 0.13 40.39 11.64
N LEU A 164 -0.08 39.64 12.72
CA LEU A 164 0.62 38.38 13.01
C LEU A 164 0.08 37.21 12.16
N PHE A 165 -1.21 36.94 12.25
CA PHE A 165 -1.85 35.72 11.79
C PHE A 165 -2.58 35.84 10.45
N VAL A 166 -2.82 37.05 9.93
CA VAL A 166 -3.40 37.24 8.59
C VAL A 166 -2.34 37.78 7.65
N SER A 167 -1.79 38.95 7.95
CA SER A 167 -0.85 39.65 7.07
C SER A 167 0.47 38.89 6.87
N ASN A 168 0.91 38.17 7.91
CA ASN A 168 2.17 37.42 7.93
C ASN A 168 1.97 35.90 8.01
N ALA A 169 0.76 35.38 7.76
CA ALA A 169 0.47 33.94 7.79
C ALA A 169 1.47 33.10 6.97
N THR A 170 1.85 33.58 5.78
CA THR A 170 2.85 32.94 4.90
C THR A 170 4.27 32.91 5.48
N THR A 171 4.62 33.86 6.34
CA THR A 171 5.94 33.91 7.01
C THR A 171 6.09 32.76 7.99
N PHE A 172 4.98 32.35 8.61
CA PHE A 172 4.93 31.21 9.51
C PHE A 172 4.87 29.89 8.76
N PHE A 173 3.84 29.71 7.95
CA PHE A 173 3.42 28.38 7.49
C PHE A 173 3.48 28.22 5.96
N GLY A 174 4.25 29.08 5.26
CA GLY A 174 4.48 28.93 3.83
C GLY A 174 3.20 28.98 3.00
N PHE A 175 2.99 27.96 2.16
CA PHE A 175 1.84 27.88 1.24
C PHE A 175 0.50 27.72 1.99
N ASP A 176 0.46 27.05 3.13
CA ASP A 176 -0.78 26.83 3.90
C ASP A 176 -1.34 28.14 4.45
N GLY A 177 -0.44 29.03 4.87
CA GLY A 177 -0.74 30.40 5.26
C GLY A 177 -1.00 31.34 4.07
N GLN A 178 -0.95 30.88 2.82
CA GLN A 178 -1.14 31.73 1.65
C GLN A 178 -2.60 32.17 1.52
N ILE A 179 -2.80 33.48 1.58
CA ILE A 179 -4.07 34.15 1.34
C ILE A 179 -4.00 34.94 0.03
N SER A 180 -5.16 35.20 -0.59
CA SER A 180 -5.24 36.07 -1.76
C SER A 180 -4.62 37.44 -1.45
N SER A 181 -4.08 38.09 -2.48
CA SER A 181 -3.67 39.49 -2.40
C SER A 181 -4.80 40.39 -1.88
N SER A 182 -6.07 40.07 -2.14
CA SER A 182 -7.24 40.78 -1.59
C SER A 182 -7.45 40.57 -0.09
N GLY A 183 -7.07 39.41 0.47
CA GLY A 183 -7.06 39.15 1.91
C GLY A 183 -6.02 40.00 2.66
N ARG A 184 -4.94 40.41 1.97
CA ARG A 184 -3.96 41.38 2.50
C ARG A 184 -4.50 42.83 2.57
N TYR A 185 -5.67 43.11 2.01
CA TYR A 185 -6.30 44.44 1.95
C TYR A 185 -7.65 44.53 2.71
N GLY A 186 -7.87 43.68 3.73
CA GLY A 186 -9.01 43.82 4.66
C GLY A 186 -10.26 43.03 4.29
N ILE A 187 -10.15 41.99 3.45
CA ILE A 187 -11.25 41.03 3.22
C ILE A 187 -11.00 39.78 4.05
N TYR A 188 -11.35 39.83 5.33
CA TYR A 188 -11.38 38.69 6.25
C TYR A 188 -12.38 38.96 7.38
N SER A 189 -12.77 37.92 8.10
CA SER A 189 -13.58 38.04 9.32
C SER A 189 -12.99 37.18 10.44
N ILE A 190 -13.21 37.57 11.70
CA ILE A 190 -12.84 36.77 12.86
C ILE A 190 -13.98 35.77 13.13
N THR A 191 -13.71 34.48 12.97
CA THR A 191 -14.68 33.40 13.24
C THR A 191 -14.57 32.85 14.65
N THR A 192 -13.39 32.96 15.27
CA THR A 192 -13.17 32.51 16.64
C THR A 192 -12.19 33.45 17.35
N ALA A 193 -12.55 33.82 18.57
CA ALA A 193 -11.66 34.48 19.51
C ALA A 193 -12.00 33.96 20.91
N LYS A 194 -11.18 33.04 21.42
CA LYS A 194 -11.31 32.49 22.76
C LYS A 194 -10.00 32.64 23.53
N ALA A 195 -10.10 32.97 24.81
CA ALA A 195 -8.98 33.19 25.70
C ALA A 195 -9.14 32.37 26.98
N PHE A 196 -8.23 31.42 27.18
CA PHE A 196 -8.21 30.50 28.30
C PHE A 196 -6.95 30.70 29.15
N GLN A 197 -6.84 29.96 30.25
CA GLN A 197 -5.74 30.14 31.20
C GLN A 197 -4.36 29.78 30.60
N ASN A 198 -4.30 28.78 29.72
CA ASN A 198 -3.05 28.24 29.19
C ASN A 198 -2.91 28.39 27.66
N ASN A 199 -3.95 28.87 26.97
CA ASN A 199 -3.97 29.04 25.53
C ASN A 199 -4.97 30.13 25.09
N ILE A 200 -4.86 30.53 23.83
CA ILE A 200 -5.89 31.27 23.10
C ILE A 200 -6.19 30.54 21.78
N GLU A 201 -7.44 30.62 21.34
CA GLU A 201 -7.91 30.10 20.06
C GLU A 201 -8.41 31.26 19.21
N VAL A 202 -7.74 31.51 18.08
CA VAL A 202 -8.11 32.61 17.17
C VAL A 202 -8.21 32.09 15.75
N ALA A 203 -9.32 32.39 15.07
CA ALA A 203 -9.55 31.93 13.72
C ALA A 203 -10.06 33.05 12.81
N PHE A 204 -9.55 33.03 11.57
CA PHE A 204 -9.85 34.02 10.55
C PHE A 204 -10.38 33.33 9.30
N GLU A 205 -11.56 33.73 8.83
CA GLU A 205 -12.03 33.37 7.49
C GLU A 205 -11.41 34.32 6.47
N VAL A 206 -10.69 33.75 5.51
CA VAL A 206 -9.90 34.48 4.52
C VAL A 206 -10.13 33.93 3.12
N PRO A 207 -10.02 34.75 2.06
CA PRO A 207 -10.00 34.26 0.69
C PRO A 207 -8.67 33.54 0.41
N SER A 208 -8.76 32.29 -0.03
CA SER A 208 -7.63 31.50 -0.54
C SER A 208 -7.02 32.15 -1.78
N SER A 209 -5.84 31.67 -2.20
CA SER A 209 -5.22 32.08 -3.47
C SER A 209 -6.09 31.79 -4.71
N ARG A 210 -7.05 30.86 -4.62
CA ARG A 210 -8.01 30.50 -5.66
C ARG A 210 -9.34 31.28 -5.56
N GLY A 211 -9.50 32.11 -4.53
CA GLY A 211 -10.67 32.96 -4.32
C GLY A 211 -11.84 32.31 -3.56
N ASN A 212 -11.77 31.02 -3.20
CA ASN A 212 -12.70 30.42 -2.26
C ASN A 212 -12.36 30.82 -0.82
N LEU A 213 -13.35 30.83 0.07
CA LEU A 213 -13.13 31.08 1.50
C LEU A 213 -12.47 29.86 2.16
N LYS A 214 -11.59 30.11 3.12
CA LYS A 214 -11.00 29.12 4.03
C LYS A 214 -10.84 29.71 5.43
N THR A 215 -10.81 28.86 6.45
CA THR A 215 -10.59 29.31 7.84
C THR A 215 -9.19 28.90 8.29
N LEU A 216 -8.37 29.88 8.66
CA LEU A 216 -7.08 29.67 9.33
C LEU A 216 -7.32 29.73 10.85
N HIS A 217 -7.16 28.60 11.54
CA HIS A 217 -7.31 28.52 12.98
C HIS A 217 -5.94 28.41 13.64
N TYR A 218 -5.66 29.30 14.59
CA TYR A 218 -4.43 29.32 15.36
C TYR A 218 -4.70 29.02 16.83
N SER A 219 -4.06 27.98 17.34
CA SER A 219 -3.95 27.74 18.77
C SER A 219 -2.60 28.23 19.26
N VAL A 220 -2.60 29.18 20.20
CA VAL A 220 -1.38 29.65 20.86
C VAL A 220 -1.42 29.19 22.30
N SER A 221 -0.47 28.36 22.71
CA SER A 221 -0.46 27.74 24.05
C SER A 221 0.88 27.87 24.76
N ASP A 222 0.85 27.88 26.09
CA ASP A 222 2.05 27.71 26.91
C ASP A 222 2.56 26.26 26.78
N ILE A 223 3.88 26.07 26.83
CA ILE A 223 4.45 24.72 26.91
C ILE A 223 4.65 24.34 28.37
N PRO A 224 4.00 23.25 28.85
CA PRO A 224 4.14 22.83 30.23
C PRO A 224 5.61 22.60 30.59
N ALA A 225 6.12 23.36 31.56
CA ALA A 225 7.38 23.06 32.23
C ALA A 225 7.14 21.88 33.19
N ASN A 226 6.93 20.70 32.62
CA ASN A 226 6.58 19.53 33.41
C ASN A 226 7.83 18.95 34.07
N SER A 227 8.00 19.22 35.36
CA SER A 227 9.16 18.77 36.13
C SER A 227 9.18 17.27 36.43
N SER A 228 8.06 16.54 36.25
CA SER A 228 8.01 15.09 36.54
C SER A 228 8.12 14.20 35.31
N TYR A 229 7.89 14.74 34.10
CA TYR A 229 8.05 13.95 32.86
C TYR A 229 9.51 13.54 32.68
N LYS A 230 9.73 12.25 32.39
CA LYS A 230 11.05 11.70 32.10
C LYS A 230 11.13 11.30 30.63
N PRO A 231 12.01 11.92 29.82
CA PRO A 231 12.28 11.46 28.46
C PRO A 231 12.74 10.00 28.45
N ARG A 232 12.35 9.24 27.43
CA ARG A 232 12.81 7.86 27.19
C ARG A 232 13.68 7.87 25.95
N VAL A 233 14.95 7.48 26.10
CA VAL A 233 15.87 7.28 24.96
C VAL A 233 15.26 6.25 24.01
N ALA A 234 15.35 6.50 22.71
CA ALA A 234 14.89 5.58 21.67
C ALA A 234 15.88 4.44 21.40
N ASP A 235 15.39 3.27 21.02
CA ASP A 235 16.17 2.11 20.59
C ASP A 235 15.57 1.57 19.29
N GLN A 236 16.41 1.28 18.29
CA GLN A 236 15.94 0.85 16.97
C GLN A 236 15.15 -0.46 17.00
N ARG A 237 15.30 -1.29 18.03
CA ARG A 237 14.53 -2.53 18.19
C ARG A 237 13.02 -2.31 18.34
N VAL A 238 12.58 -1.10 18.74
CA VAL A 238 11.18 -0.77 18.99
C VAL A 238 10.78 0.51 18.23
N GLY A 239 9.64 0.48 17.55
CA GLY A 239 9.22 1.50 16.60
C GLY A 239 8.45 2.66 17.19
N PHE A 240 9.17 3.68 17.67
CA PHE A 240 8.58 4.97 18.03
C PHE A 240 9.05 6.10 17.12
N PHE A 241 8.18 7.08 16.88
CA PHE A 241 8.60 8.39 16.41
C PHE A 241 9.55 9.02 17.43
N THR A 242 10.49 9.85 16.96
CA THR A 242 11.53 10.39 17.84
C THR A 242 11.69 11.89 17.74
N THR A 243 11.83 12.53 18.90
CA THR A 243 12.42 13.87 19.03
C THR A 243 13.93 13.73 19.14
N SER A 244 14.71 14.37 18.27
CA SER A 244 16.17 14.20 18.22
C SER A 244 16.96 15.52 18.28
N TYR A 245 18.18 15.46 18.81
CA TYR A 245 19.12 16.57 18.82
C TYR A 245 20.58 16.07 18.79
N SER A 246 21.50 16.97 18.42
CA SER A 246 22.95 16.75 18.46
C SER A 246 23.53 17.36 19.72
N ASP A 247 24.13 16.54 20.58
CA ASP A 247 24.81 16.92 21.81
C ASP A 247 26.31 17.11 21.56
N LEU A 248 26.73 18.35 21.29
CA LEU A 248 28.12 18.69 20.98
C LEU A 248 29.03 18.79 22.20
N ALA A 249 28.54 18.44 23.39
CA ALA A 249 29.41 18.17 24.54
C ALA A 249 30.02 16.75 24.49
N LYS A 250 29.50 15.88 23.63
CA LYS A 250 30.00 14.52 23.41
C LYS A 250 30.95 14.46 22.23
N TYR A 251 31.87 13.50 22.26
CA TYR A 251 32.97 13.39 21.30
C TYR A 251 32.85 12.20 20.34
N ASP A 252 32.04 11.19 20.68
CA ASP A 252 31.74 10.09 19.77
C ASP A 252 30.53 10.46 18.90
N ASP A 253 30.69 10.39 17.57
CA ASP A 253 29.64 10.69 16.59
C ASP A 253 28.34 9.90 16.86
N ARG A 254 28.46 8.68 17.39
CA ARG A 254 27.31 7.82 17.74
C ARG A 254 26.57 8.32 18.98
N GLU A 255 27.28 8.92 19.93
CA GLU A 255 26.69 9.43 21.17
C GLU A 255 26.17 10.88 21.02
N THR A 256 26.71 11.59 20.04
CA THR A 256 26.31 12.97 19.69
C THR A 256 24.85 13.02 19.27
N ARG A 257 24.32 12.03 18.55
CA ARG A 257 22.91 11.98 18.13
C ARG A 257 22.03 11.38 19.22
N VAL A 258 21.36 12.22 20.01
CA VAL A 258 20.39 11.79 21.04
C VAL A 258 18.99 11.75 20.44
N ARG A 259 18.23 10.70 20.75
CA ARG A 259 16.85 10.49 20.32
C ARG A 259 15.98 10.10 21.51
N TYR A 260 14.88 10.79 21.72
CA TYR A 260 13.84 10.39 22.65
C TYR A 260 12.63 9.88 21.89
N ILE A 261 11.97 8.83 22.39
CA ILE A 261 10.68 8.42 21.83
C ILE A 261 9.63 9.49 22.14
N ASN A 262 8.69 9.66 21.21
CA ASN A 262 7.52 10.48 21.45
C ASN A 262 6.49 9.67 22.24
N ARG A 263 6.03 10.15 23.40
CA ARG A 263 5.02 9.46 24.22
C ARG A 263 4.25 10.41 25.15
N TRP A 264 3.05 10.01 25.54
CA TRP A 264 2.23 10.73 26.52
C TRP A 264 2.82 10.70 27.94
N HIS A 265 2.50 11.73 28.72
CA HIS A 265 2.80 11.77 30.15
C HIS A 265 1.69 11.10 30.96
N ILE A 266 1.77 9.79 31.13
CA ILE A 266 0.85 9.04 31.98
C ILE A 266 1.57 8.51 33.22
N GLU A 267 0.94 8.68 34.37
CA GLU A 267 1.37 8.14 35.66
C GLU A 267 0.18 7.51 36.37
N LYS A 268 0.43 6.43 37.13
CA LYS A 268 -0.56 5.86 38.04
C LYS A 268 -1.05 6.89 39.05
N ALA A 269 -2.35 6.92 39.30
CA ALA A 269 -2.96 7.68 40.39
C ALA A 269 -2.42 7.21 41.76
N ASP A 270 -2.36 5.90 41.98
CA ASP A 270 -1.65 5.30 43.11
C ASP A 270 -0.47 4.44 42.62
N PRO A 271 0.78 4.90 42.78
CA PRO A 271 1.96 4.16 42.34
C PRO A 271 2.21 2.86 43.12
N LYS A 272 1.53 2.64 44.26
CA LYS A 272 1.69 1.42 45.08
C LYS A 272 0.86 0.25 44.56
N LEU A 273 -0.18 0.50 43.77
CA LEU A 273 -1.03 -0.56 43.22
C LEU A 273 -0.37 -1.20 42.00
N LYS A 274 -0.60 -2.52 41.84
CA LYS A 274 -0.15 -3.26 40.65
C LYS A 274 -0.78 -2.68 39.38
N VAL A 275 -2.09 -2.43 39.42
CA VAL A 275 -2.86 -1.73 38.39
C VAL A 275 -3.57 -0.55 39.06
N SER A 276 -3.52 0.63 38.45
CA SER A 276 -4.18 1.85 38.94
C SER A 276 -4.70 2.66 37.75
N PRO A 277 -5.82 3.38 37.88
CA PRO A 277 -6.18 4.41 36.90
C PRO A 277 -5.07 5.47 36.79
N PRO A 278 -4.98 6.20 35.68
CA PRO A 278 -4.01 7.28 35.54
C PRO A 278 -4.39 8.49 36.40
N LYS A 279 -3.41 9.33 36.75
CA LYS A 279 -3.67 10.66 37.34
C LYS A 279 -4.43 11.56 36.37
N ASN A 280 -4.01 11.54 35.11
CA ASN A 280 -4.62 12.25 34.00
C ASN A 280 -4.74 11.26 32.84
N PRO A 281 -5.95 10.85 32.43
CA PRO A 281 -6.15 9.99 31.27
C PRO A 281 -5.89 10.76 29.96
N ILE A 282 -5.60 10.02 28.89
CA ILE A 282 -5.64 10.55 27.52
C ILE A 282 -7.11 10.57 27.10
N VAL A 283 -7.66 11.74 26.84
CA VAL A 283 -9.08 11.88 26.50
C VAL A 283 -9.22 12.20 25.01
N PHE A 284 -9.98 11.38 24.29
CA PHE A 284 -10.40 11.64 22.91
C PHE A 284 -11.88 12.02 22.83
N TYR A 285 -12.20 12.95 21.94
CA TYR A 285 -13.56 13.34 21.59
C TYR A 285 -13.88 12.92 20.16
N ILE A 286 -14.95 12.16 19.96
CA ILE A 286 -15.47 11.87 18.62
C ILE A 286 -16.34 13.05 18.19
N GLU A 287 -15.95 13.70 17.09
CA GLU A 287 -16.60 14.89 16.56
C GLU A 287 -18.06 14.63 16.18
N HIS A 288 -18.93 15.63 16.37
CA HIS A 288 -20.35 15.52 16.06
C HIS A 288 -20.65 15.23 14.58
N THR A 289 -19.72 15.52 13.68
CA THR A 289 -19.79 15.20 12.23
C THR A 289 -19.62 13.72 11.93
N THR A 290 -19.01 12.95 12.85
CA THR A 290 -18.86 11.50 12.69
C THR A 290 -20.24 10.85 12.64
N PRO A 291 -20.58 10.11 11.56
CA PRO A 291 -21.90 9.51 11.43
C PRO A 291 -22.20 8.55 12.60
N VAL A 292 -23.38 8.70 13.22
CA VAL A 292 -23.78 7.95 14.42
C VAL A 292 -23.61 6.43 14.24
N ARG A 293 -23.88 5.92 13.03
CA ARG A 293 -23.74 4.49 12.68
C ARG A 293 -22.31 3.93 12.82
N TYR A 294 -21.28 4.79 12.75
CA TYR A 294 -19.88 4.39 12.87
C TYR A 294 -19.26 4.70 14.23
N ARG A 295 -19.88 5.59 15.01
CA ARG A 295 -19.33 6.10 16.28
C ARG A 295 -18.93 5.00 17.27
N ARG A 296 -19.68 3.89 17.32
CA ARG A 296 -19.37 2.75 18.22
C ARG A 296 -18.03 2.09 17.85
N TRP A 297 -17.81 1.87 16.54
CA TRP A 297 -16.62 1.22 16.01
C TRP A 297 -15.39 2.13 16.12
N VAL A 298 -15.57 3.43 15.89
CA VAL A 298 -14.54 4.44 16.16
C VAL A 298 -14.14 4.41 17.64
N ARG A 299 -15.12 4.40 18.55
CA ARG A 299 -14.85 4.33 20.00
C ARG A 299 -14.12 3.04 20.39
N GLU A 300 -14.50 1.90 19.83
CA GLU A 300 -13.86 0.61 20.09
C GLU A 300 -12.40 0.58 19.64
N GLY A 301 -12.11 1.10 18.44
CA GLY A 301 -10.73 1.22 17.93
C GLY A 301 -9.83 2.01 18.88
N ILE A 302 -10.31 3.15 19.39
CA ILE A 302 -9.56 3.98 20.36
C ILE A 302 -9.28 3.22 21.66
N LEU A 303 -10.31 2.57 22.22
CA LEU A 303 -10.21 1.93 23.54
C LEU A 303 -9.45 0.60 23.51
N SER A 304 -9.23 0.01 22.33
CA SER A 304 -8.46 -1.22 22.18
C SER A 304 -7.06 -1.14 22.80
N TRP A 305 -6.45 0.06 22.82
CA TRP A 305 -5.14 0.34 23.39
C TRP A 305 -5.09 0.31 24.92
N ASN A 306 -6.22 0.41 25.62
CA ASN A 306 -6.24 0.27 27.09
C ASN A 306 -5.69 -1.09 27.53
N LYS A 307 -5.86 -2.13 26.71
CA LYS A 307 -5.26 -3.44 26.94
C LYS A 307 -3.73 -3.37 27.08
N ALA A 308 -3.06 -2.58 26.24
CA ALA A 308 -1.60 -2.39 26.31
C ALA A 308 -1.17 -1.60 27.55
N PHE A 309 -1.95 -0.59 27.93
CA PHE A 309 -1.69 0.17 29.16
C PHE A 309 -1.92 -0.65 30.44
N GLU A 310 -2.92 -1.51 30.47
CA GLU A 310 -3.17 -2.41 31.60
C GLU A 310 -1.97 -3.34 31.85
N ASN A 311 -1.28 -3.77 30.79
CA ASN A 311 -0.08 -4.61 30.87
C ASN A 311 1.09 -3.89 31.57
N VAL A 312 1.17 -2.56 31.47
CA VAL A 312 2.12 -1.73 32.23
C VAL A 312 1.55 -1.21 33.57
N GLY A 313 0.37 -1.71 33.94
CA GLY A 313 -0.28 -1.43 35.22
C GLY A 313 -1.16 -0.18 35.24
N ILE A 314 -1.57 0.36 34.08
CA ILE A 314 -2.45 1.52 34.02
C ILE A 314 -3.79 1.10 33.44
N SER A 315 -4.84 1.04 34.25
CA SER A 315 -6.21 0.78 33.77
C SER A 315 -6.83 2.05 33.20
N ASP A 316 -7.67 1.94 32.18
CA ASP A 316 -8.42 3.08 31.61
C ASP A 316 -7.51 4.29 31.31
N ALA A 317 -6.34 4.03 30.71
CA ALA A 317 -5.40 5.07 30.33
C ALA A 317 -6.00 6.05 29.30
N ILE A 318 -6.91 5.55 28.45
CA ILE A 318 -7.60 6.28 27.39
C ILE A 318 -9.09 6.29 27.68
N GLU A 319 -9.69 7.47 27.59
CA GLU A 319 -11.14 7.71 27.68
C GLU A 319 -11.69 8.31 26.38
N VAL A 320 -12.95 8.04 26.08
CA VAL A 320 -13.62 8.53 24.86
C VAL A 320 -14.98 9.11 25.18
N TYR A 321 -15.22 10.32 24.69
CA TYR A 321 -16.50 11.04 24.79
C TYR A 321 -17.01 11.43 23.39
N TYR A 322 -18.32 11.70 23.29
CA TYR A 322 -18.94 12.18 22.05
C TYR A 322 -19.24 13.66 22.13
N GLN A 323 -18.92 14.40 21.08
CA GLN A 323 -19.67 15.62 20.81
C GLN A 323 -21.07 15.26 20.33
N ASP A 324 -22.05 15.92 20.92
CA ASP A 324 -23.45 15.77 20.56
C ASP A 324 -24.11 17.13 20.44
N GLN A 325 -24.35 17.53 19.19
CA GLN A 325 -24.99 18.78 18.85
C GLN A 325 -26.42 18.88 19.41
N SER A 326 -27.12 17.75 19.58
CA SER A 326 -28.51 17.75 20.05
C SER A 326 -28.65 18.04 21.53
N SER A 327 -27.75 17.48 22.36
CA SER A 327 -27.70 17.75 23.80
C SER A 327 -26.79 18.92 24.18
N GLY A 328 -25.94 19.38 23.26
CA GLY A 328 -24.89 20.36 23.52
C GLY A 328 -23.69 19.78 24.27
N ALA A 329 -23.64 18.46 24.50
CA ALA A 329 -22.56 17.81 25.22
C ALA A 329 -21.23 17.98 24.49
N HIS A 330 -20.23 18.53 25.20
CA HIS A 330 -18.86 18.75 24.72
C HIS A 330 -18.72 19.64 23.48
N MET A 331 -19.78 20.33 23.05
CA MET A 331 -19.76 21.30 21.94
C MET A 331 -19.01 22.59 22.31
N ASP A 332 -18.65 22.77 23.58
CA ASP A 332 -17.80 23.86 24.07
C ASP A 332 -16.30 23.68 23.72
N LYS A 333 -15.91 22.45 23.34
CA LYS A 333 -14.53 22.07 23.01
C LYS A 333 -14.35 22.10 21.51
N ASP A 334 -13.40 22.89 21.04
CA ASP A 334 -13.12 22.99 19.62
C ASP A 334 -12.13 21.89 19.20
N PRO A 335 -12.33 21.23 18.04
CA PRO A 335 -11.37 20.27 17.52
C PRO A 335 -9.98 20.84 17.20
N GLU A 336 -9.86 22.15 17.04
CA GLU A 336 -8.60 22.82 16.74
C GLU A 336 -7.85 23.30 18.01
N ASP A 337 -8.46 23.19 19.19
CA ASP A 337 -7.84 23.58 20.47
C ASP A 337 -6.90 22.47 20.97
N VAL A 338 -5.62 22.79 21.10
CA VAL A 338 -4.53 21.88 21.50
C VAL A 338 -4.68 21.26 22.90
N ASN A 339 -5.70 21.61 23.67
CA ASN A 339 -6.00 20.93 24.94
C ASN A 339 -6.88 19.68 24.78
N TYR A 340 -7.44 19.44 23.60
CA TYR A 340 -8.41 18.37 23.37
C TYR A 340 -8.01 17.54 22.15
N ASN A 341 -7.94 16.22 22.33
CA ASN A 341 -7.69 15.31 21.22
C ASN A 341 -9.00 14.96 20.53
N PHE A 342 -9.08 15.07 19.21
CA PHE A 342 -10.30 14.74 18.46
C PHE A 342 -10.13 13.60 17.47
N VAL A 343 -11.22 12.88 17.23
CA VAL A 343 -11.39 12.04 16.03
C VAL A 343 -12.43 12.69 15.13
N ARG A 344 -12.01 13.07 13.93
CA ARG A 344 -12.77 13.83 12.95
C ARG A 344 -13.09 12.98 11.74
N TRP A 345 -14.27 13.21 11.17
CA TRP A 345 -14.76 12.46 10.02
C TRP A 345 -14.97 13.39 8.83
N LEU A 346 -14.21 13.21 7.76
CA LEU A 346 -14.27 14.03 6.55
C LEU A 346 -15.04 13.33 5.45
N ASN A 347 -16.07 14.00 4.95
CA ASN A 347 -16.85 13.58 3.79
C ASN A 347 -16.32 14.21 2.50
N ASN A 348 -15.15 13.76 2.04
CA ASN A 348 -14.41 14.39 0.93
C ASN A 348 -14.13 13.44 -0.26
N ASP A 349 -14.58 12.18 -0.20
CA ASP A 349 -14.37 11.16 -1.24
C ASP A 349 -12.90 10.78 -1.48
N VAL A 350 -12.04 11.03 -0.48
CA VAL A 350 -10.64 10.59 -0.45
C VAL A 350 -10.55 9.34 0.43
N GLY A 351 -9.68 8.39 0.10
CA GLY A 351 -9.44 7.19 0.91
C GLY A 351 -8.16 7.30 1.74
N THR A 352 -8.15 8.10 2.80
CA THR A 352 -7.01 8.28 3.71
C THR A 352 -7.40 8.32 5.19
N ALA A 353 -6.45 8.08 6.07
CA ALA A 353 -6.55 8.28 7.50
C ALA A 353 -5.21 8.85 7.99
N ILE A 354 -5.20 9.69 9.02
CA ILE A 354 -3.96 10.26 9.57
C ILE A 354 -4.15 10.54 11.06
N GLY A 355 -3.19 10.15 11.90
CA GLY A 355 -3.14 10.46 13.34
C GLY A 355 -1.91 11.30 13.76
N PRO A 356 -1.80 12.58 13.36
CA PRO A 356 -0.71 13.46 13.79
C PRO A 356 -0.67 13.72 15.31
N SER A 357 0.49 14.11 15.80
CA SER A 357 0.66 14.57 17.19
C SER A 357 1.69 15.68 17.33
N ARG A 358 1.44 16.61 18.25
CA ARG A 358 2.34 17.70 18.62
C ARG A 358 3.11 17.33 19.88
N VAL A 359 4.43 17.55 19.86
CA VAL A 359 5.30 17.09 20.96
C VAL A 359 6.14 18.22 21.53
N ASN A 360 6.53 18.13 22.80
CA ASN A 360 7.53 19.01 23.37
C ASN A 360 8.90 18.73 22.72
N PRO A 361 9.53 19.72 22.06
CA PRO A 361 10.70 19.48 21.22
C PRO A 361 11.97 19.27 22.07
N LEU A 362 11.89 19.51 23.38
CA LEU A 362 12.97 19.27 24.31
C LEU A 362 12.95 17.85 24.89
N THR A 363 11.77 17.26 25.03
CA THR A 363 11.58 16.05 25.84
C THR A 363 10.95 14.86 25.12
N GLY A 364 10.29 15.07 23.98
CA GLY A 364 9.46 14.05 23.31
C GLY A 364 8.11 13.79 23.99
N GLN A 365 7.69 14.64 24.92
CA GLN A 365 6.34 14.51 25.51
C GLN A 365 5.28 14.86 24.47
N ILE A 366 4.36 13.95 24.16
CA ILE A 366 3.16 14.26 23.37
C ILE A 366 2.25 15.19 24.20
N LEU A 367 1.82 16.29 23.58
CA LEU A 367 0.99 17.32 24.19
C LEU A 367 -0.44 17.27 23.70
N ASP A 368 -0.62 16.92 22.43
CA ASP A 368 -1.87 17.01 21.69
C ASP A 368 -1.83 16.06 20.47
N ALA A 369 -2.97 15.51 20.06
CA ALA A 369 -3.11 14.67 18.88
C ALA A 369 -4.54 14.70 18.32
N ASP A 370 -4.66 14.77 17.00
CA ASP A 370 -5.96 14.68 16.30
C ASP A 370 -5.90 13.57 15.27
N ILE A 371 -7.00 12.84 15.12
CA ILE A 371 -7.16 11.79 14.12
C ILE A 371 -8.16 12.25 13.08
N ILE A 372 -7.74 12.18 11.82
CA ILE A 372 -8.58 12.45 10.65
C ILE A 372 -8.91 11.14 9.96
N LEU A 373 -10.20 10.85 9.83
CA LEU A 373 -10.72 9.73 9.06
C LEU A 373 -11.53 10.27 7.89
N THR A 374 -11.20 9.87 6.67
CA THR A 374 -12.02 10.19 5.50
C THR A 374 -12.99 9.05 5.20
N ASP A 375 -14.08 9.35 4.49
CA ASP A 375 -15.10 8.36 4.15
C ASP A 375 -14.92 7.70 2.78
N GLY A 376 -13.98 8.20 1.97
CA GLY A 376 -13.81 7.76 0.58
C GLY A 376 -13.34 6.31 0.47
N TRP A 377 -12.59 5.79 1.44
CA TRP A 377 -12.17 4.37 1.42
C TRP A 377 -13.35 3.38 1.58
N ILE A 378 -14.50 3.85 2.10
CA ILE A 378 -15.74 3.06 2.19
C ILE A 378 -16.52 3.12 0.87
N ARG A 379 -16.38 4.23 0.12
CA ARG A 379 -17.18 4.55 -1.07
C ARG A 379 -16.49 4.21 -2.40
N HIS A 380 -15.20 4.50 -2.52
CA HIS A 380 -14.47 4.58 -3.77
C HIS A 380 -13.53 3.37 -3.98
N TYR A 381 -13.47 2.86 -5.21
CA TYR A 381 -12.52 1.80 -5.60
C TYR A 381 -11.97 1.95 -7.03
N ARG A 382 -12.66 2.70 -7.92
CA ARG A 382 -12.46 2.59 -9.39
C ARG A 382 -11.06 3.02 -9.84
N LYS A 383 -10.39 3.88 -9.07
CA LYS A 383 -9.06 4.42 -9.36
C LYS A 383 -7.87 3.50 -9.06
N GLN A 384 -8.09 2.34 -8.42
CA GLN A 384 -7.00 1.52 -7.86
C GLN A 384 -6.08 0.88 -8.92
N PHE A 385 -6.61 0.43 -10.07
CA PHE A 385 -5.81 -0.23 -11.11
C PHE A 385 -4.74 0.70 -11.72
N ASP A 386 -5.11 1.95 -12.00
CA ASP A 386 -4.23 2.92 -12.66
C ASP A 386 -3.39 3.77 -11.68
N GLU A 387 -3.80 3.91 -10.40
CA GLU A 387 -3.12 4.78 -9.42
C GLU A 387 -2.29 4.01 -8.38
N MET A 388 -2.81 2.90 -7.81
CA MET A 388 -2.15 2.19 -6.69
C MET A 388 -1.24 1.06 -7.14
N LEU A 389 -1.62 0.27 -8.16
CA LEU A 389 -0.78 -0.83 -8.64
C LEU A 389 0.61 -0.38 -9.10
N PRO A 390 0.75 0.74 -9.85
CA PRO A 390 2.05 1.36 -10.07
C PRO A 390 2.88 1.55 -8.80
N LYS A 391 2.31 2.13 -7.74
CA LYS A 391 3.01 2.37 -6.47
C LYS A 391 3.45 1.05 -5.82
N ILE A 392 2.56 0.05 -5.77
CA ILE A 392 2.84 -1.28 -5.21
C ILE A 392 3.93 -2.00 -6.00
N ALA A 393 3.96 -1.87 -7.34
CA ALA A 393 4.98 -2.48 -8.19
C ALA A 393 6.37 -1.83 -8.03
N MET A 394 6.43 -0.61 -7.49
CA MET A 394 7.67 0.12 -7.22
C MET A 394 8.21 -0.14 -5.81
N GLU A 395 7.44 -0.76 -4.93
CA GLU A 395 7.93 -1.10 -3.60
C GLU A 395 9.11 -2.08 -3.67
N GLY A 396 10.11 -1.88 -2.81
CA GLY A 396 11.39 -2.61 -2.85
C GLY A 396 12.38 -2.05 -3.87
N PHE A 397 12.02 -1.02 -4.64
CA PHE A 397 12.95 -0.34 -5.53
C PHE A 397 13.67 0.79 -4.78
N GLY A 398 14.94 0.55 -4.49
CA GLY A 398 15.81 1.59 -3.94
C GLY A 398 16.18 2.68 -4.98
N PRO A 399 16.84 3.75 -4.53
CA PRO A 399 17.26 4.86 -5.40
C PRO A 399 18.08 4.46 -6.63
N GLU A 400 18.89 3.39 -6.53
CA GLU A 400 19.67 2.85 -7.66
C GLU A 400 18.76 2.35 -8.79
N THR A 401 17.69 1.62 -8.46
CA THR A 401 16.71 1.14 -9.45
C THR A 401 15.92 2.29 -10.07
N LEU A 402 15.52 3.29 -9.27
CA LEU A 402 14.80 4.47 -9.79
C LEU A 402 15.64 5.30 -10.75
N ALA A 403 16.92 5.49 -10.44
CA ALA A 403 17.86 6.16 -11.33
C ALA A 403 18.01 5.40 -12.64
N TRP A 404 18.16 4.07 -12.58
CA TRP A 404 18.23 3.24 -13.78
C TRP A 404 16.94 3.29 -14.61
N LEU A 405 15.76 3.25 -13.98
CA LEU A 405 14.46 3.38 -14.66
C LEU A 405 14.25 4.74 -15.30
N ALA A 406 14.84 5.81 -14.75
CA ALA A 406 14.78 7.12 -15.38
C ALA A 406 15.52 7.17 -16.73
N ASP A 407 16.60 6.40 -16.86
CA ASP A 407 17.35 6.24 -18.10
C ASP A 407 16.73 5.19 -19.03
N HIS A 408 15.82 4.35 -18.51
CA HIS A 408 15.10 3.29 -19.22
C HIS A 408 13.59 3.36 -18.96
N PRO A 409 12.93 4.50 -19.28
CA PRO A 409 11.54 4.75 -18.91
C PRO A 409 10.57 3.72 -19.52
N GLU A 410 10.94 3.08 -20.63
CA GLU A 410 10.20 1.99 -21.27
C GLU A 410 10.06 0.74 -20.39
N TRP A 411 10.82 0.61 -19.31
CA TRP A 411 10.71 -0.50 -18.35
C TRP A 411 10.09 -0.13 -17.02
N ASP A 412 9.78 1.15 -16.80
CA ASP A 412 9.25 1.65 -15.55
C ASP A 412 7.81 1.15 -15.32
N PRO A 413 7.53 0.37 -14.25
CA PRO A 413 6.20 -0.11 -13.95
C PRO A 413 5.13 1.00 -13.89
N ARG A 414 5.50 2.22 -13.49
CA ARG A 414 4.60 3.37 -13.45
C ARG A 414 4.12 3.76 -14.84
N LEU A 415 4.99 3.67 -15.84
CA LEU A 415 4.63 3.92 -17.23
C LEU A 415 3.87 2.73 -17.84
N ARG A 416 4.27 1.51 -17.48
CA ARG A 416 3.79 0.27 -18.10
C ARG A 416 2.39 -0.12 -17.66
N LEU A 417 2.07 0.06 -16.39
CA LEU A 417 0.75 -0.21 -15.85
C LEU A 417 -0.25 0.91 -16.16
N ALA A 418 0.22 2.12 -16.42
CA ALA A 418 -0.63 3.26 -16.72
C ALA A 418 -1.40 3.12 -18.05
N ALA A 419 -2.59 3.72 -18.06
CA ALA A 419 -3.42 3.87 -19.25
C ALA A 419 -2.65 4.60 -20.38
N PRO A 420 -2.83 4.22 -21.67
CA PRO A 420 -2.10 4.81 -22.79
C PRO A 420 -2.16 6.36 -22.87
N SER A 421 -3.29 6.96 -22.47
CA SER A 421 -3.48 8.42 -22.44
C SER A 421 -2.60 9.14 -21.41
N MET A 422 -2.24 8.47 -20.32
CA MET A 422 -1.46 9.03 -19.20
C MET A 422 0.05 8.87 -19.39
N ARG A 423 0.48 7.92 -20.23
CA ARG A 423 1.90 7.54 -20.38
C ARG A 423 2.81 8.71 -20.71
N LYS A 424 2.37 9.63 -21.57
CA LYS A 424 3.19 10.80 -21.94
C LYS A 424 3.46 11.72 -20.74
N GLU A 425 2.44 11.98 -19.93
CA GLU A 425 2.55 12.84 -18.75
C GLU A 425 3.45 12.18 -17.69
N ILE A 426 3.22 10.90 -17.41
CA ILE A 426 4.03 10.11 -16.48
C ILE A 426 5.49 10.07 -16.92
N GLY A 427 5.76 9.84 -18.21
CA GLY A 427 7.12 9.86 -18.75
C GLY A 427 7.84 11.20 -18.56
N LEU A 428 7.15 12.32 -18.78
CA LEU A 428 7.69 13.65 -18.51
C LEU A 428 7.95 13.89 -17.03
N GLN A 429 7.08 13.36 -16.15
CA GLN A 429 7.27 13.42 -14.72
C GLN A 429 8.51 12.62 -14.29
N ILE A 430 8.66 11.38 -14.74
CA ILE A 430 9.84 10.54 -14.47
C ILE A 430 11.12 11.25 -14.89
N GLN A 431 11.14 11.83 -16.10
CA GLN A 431 12.30 12.54 -16.62
C GLN A 431 12.62 13.83 -15.84
N ARG A 432 11.59 14.51 -15.30
CA ARG A 432 11.80 15.65 -14.39
C ARG A 432 12.34 15.18 -13.05
N ASP A 433 11.80 14.10 -12.52
CA ASP A 433 12.10 13.58 -11.20
C ASP A 433 13.48 12.90 -11.15
N SER A 434 14.00 12.40 -12.27
CA SER A 434 15.35 11.85 -12.37
C SER A 434 16.47 12.83 -12.01
N HIS A 435 16.23 14.12 -12.23
CA HIS A 435 17.16 15.20 -11.90
C HIS A 435 17.07 15.64 -10.43
N LYS A 436 16.12 15.09 -9.66
CA LYS A 436 15.95 15.37 -8.23
C LYS A 436 16.87 14.49 -7.38
N PRO A 437 17.13 14.85 -6.11
CA PRO A 437 17.83 13.98 -5.16
C PRO A 437 17.26 12.55 -5.15
N PHE A 438 18.15 11.56 -5.05
CA PHE A 438 17.78 10.14 -5.07
C PHE A 438 16.92 9.71 -6.27
N ALA A 439 17.10 10.35 -7.43
CA ALA A 439 16.32 10.11 -8.65
C ALA A 439 14.80 10.26 -8.45
N GLY A 440 14.40 11.15 -7.55
CA GLY A 440 12.99 11.40 -7.25
C GLY A 440 12.35 10.35 -6.34
N HIS A 441 13.16 9.56 -5.62
CA HIS A 441 12.63 8.74 -4.52
C HIS A 441 11.90 9.64 -3.50
N PRO A 442 10.70 9.25 -3.02
CA PRO A 442 9.91 9.99 -2.02
C PRO A 442 10.73 10.57 -0.85
N ILE A 443 11.58 9.75 -0.21
CA ILE A 443 12.51 10.18 0.86
C ILE A 443 13.44 11.37 0.50
N GLY A 444 13.75 11.55 -0.79
CA GLY A 444 14.58 12.63 -1.30
C GLY A 444 13.83 13.94 -1.56
N SER A 445 12.51 13.86 -1.67
CA SER A 445 11.60 14.99 -1.89
C SER A 445 10.85 15.44 -0.65
N VAL A 446 11.07 14.80 0.52
CA VAL A 446 10.41 15.14 1.78
C VAL A 446 10.47 16.64 2.03
N ASP A 447 9.31 17.29 1.96
CA ASP A 447 9.17 18.68 2.29
C ASP A 447 8.84 18.78 3.78
N SER A 448 9.82 19.20 4.57
CA SER A 448 9.59 19.44 5.99
C SER A 448 8.68 20.65 6.24
N LYS A 449 7.99 21.23 5.26
CA LYS A 449 7.04 22.34 5.43
C LYS A 449 5.62 22.04 4.97
N MET A 450 5.45 21.16 3.99
CA MET A 450 4.15 20.84 3.38
C MET A 450 3.51 19.62 4.06
N ILE A 451 2.22 19.40 3.80
CA ILE A 451 1.38 18.44 4.50
C ILE A 451 0.77 17.45 3.50
N GLY A 452 1.04 16.16 3.69
CA GLY A 452 0.27 15.09 3.09
C GLY A 452 0.52 14.95 1.59
N ASP A 453 1.66 15.41 1.09
CA ASP A 453 2.07 15.22 -0.29
C ASP A 453 2.97 13.99 -0.48
N ASP A 454 3.59 13.48 0.58
CA ASP A 454 4.47 12.30 0.57
C ASP A 454 4.26 11.35 1.77
N GLU A 455 4.63 10.07 1.63
CA GLU A 455 4.50 9.05 2.67
C GLU A 455 5.54 9.21 3.80
N TYR A 456 6.66 9.89 3.53
CA TYR A 456 7.72 10.15 4.52
C TYR A 456 7.60 11.52 5.20
N ASP A 457 6.54 12.27 4.90
CA ASP A 457 6.28 13.57 5.52
C ASP A 457 6.20 13.46 7.04
N GLY A 458 6.85 14.41 7.74
CA GLY A 458 6.91 14.42 9.20
C GLY A 458 7.79 13.33 9.84
N LEU A 459 8.37 12.40 9.07
CA LEU A 459 9.31 11.40 9.58
C LEU A 459 10.74 11.94 9.69
N ILE A 460 11.09 12.92 8.85
CA ILE A 460 12.45 13.47 8.73
C ILE A 460 12.42 14.99 8.95
N GLY A 461 13.39 15.51 9.71
CA GLY A 461 13.66 16.95 9.76
C GLY A 461 12.65 17.79 10.54
N ARG A 462 11.85 17.17 11.41
CA ARG A 462 10.93 17.85 12.34
C ARG A 462 10.96 17.26 13.74
N THR A 463 10.47 18.03 14.71
CA THR A 463 10.32 17.61 16.10
C THR A 463 9.01 16.88 16.37
N SER A 464 7.90 17.26 15.73
CA SER A 464 6.58 16.62 15.89
C SER A 464 6.17 15.87 14.62
N GLN A 465 5.33 14.84 14.78
CA GLN A 465 4.83 14.05 13.67
C GLN A 465 3.57 14.71 13.13
N ILE A 466 3.74 15.41 12.03
CA ILE A 466 2.66 15.96 11.25
C ILE A 466 2.82 15.36 9.85
N ASN A 467 1.75 14.80 9.28
CA ASN A 467 1.54 14.72 7.82
C ASN A 467 1.98 13.50 6.99
N GLY A 468 2.43 12.37 7.55
CA GLY A 468 2.64 11.17 6.73
C GLY A 468 1.29 10.62 6.22
N MET A 469 1.06 10.57 4.90
CA MET A 469 -0.14 9.90 4.37
C MET A 469 -0.13 8.42 4.76
N CYS A 470 -1.09 7.97 5.58
CA CYS A 470 -1.29 6.55 5.84
C CYS A 470 -2.04 5.92 4.66
N LEU A 471 -1.41 4.96 3.99
CA LEU A 471 -2.00 4.25 2.85
C LEU A 471 -2.83 3.02 3.29
N ALA A 472 -3.01 2.80 4.59
CA ALA A 472 -3.83 1.70 5.10
C ALA A 472 -5.26 1.76 4.55
N ALA A 473 -5.85 2.97 4.54
CA ALA A 473 -7.21 3.18 4.03
C ALA A 473 -7.32 2.94 2.51
N GLU A 474 -6.28 3.29 1.73
CA GLU A 474 -6.25 3.01 0.28
C GLU A 474 -6.30 1.49 0.03
N GLY A 475 -5.47 0.70 0.72
CA GLY A 475 -5.48 -0.75 0.58
C GLY A 475 -6.79 -1.40 1.02
N MET A 476 -7.34 -0.95 2.15
CA MET A 476 -8.65 -1.42 2.64
C MET A 476 -9.77 -1.14 1.63
N SER A 477 -9.74 0.00 0.92
CA SER A 477 -10.76 0.33 -0.08
C SER A 477 -10.87 -0.72 -1.21
N MET A 478 -9.73 -1.27 -1.64
CA MET A 478 -9.69 -2.36 -2.62
C MET A 478 -10.29 -3.64 -2.06
N ASP A 479 -9.94 -3.99 -0.82
CA ASP A 479 -10.43 -5.20 -0.18
C ASP A 479 -11.95 -5.13 0.10
N LEU A 480 -12.47 -3.96 0.48
CA LEU A 480 -13.92 -3.68 0.58
C LEU A 480 -14.61 -3.86 -0.79
N ALA A 481 -13.98 -3.42 -1.86
CA ALA A 481 -14.52 -3.55 -3.21
C ALA A 481 -14.61 -5.02 -3.64
N VAL A 482 -13.59 -5.83 -3.30
CA VAL A 482 -13.61 -7.28 -3.50
C VAL A 482 -14.74 -7.91 -2.70
N MET A 483 -14.93 -7.51 -1.44
CA MET A 483 -16.04 -8.01 -0.63
C MET A 483 -17.41 -7.65 -1.22
N LYS A 484 -17.61 -6.40 -1.67
CA LYS A 484 -18.85 -5.99 -2.35
C LYS A 484 -19.09 -6.80 -3.63
N MET A 485 -18.05 -7.09 -4.40
CA MET A 485 -18.13 -7.96 -5.57
C MET A 485 -18.51 -9.39 -5.18
N ALA A 486 -17.85 -9.96 -4.16
CA ALA A 486 -18.15 -11.30 -3.66
C ALA A 486 -19.60 -11.41 -3.18
N MET A 487 -20.11 -10.41 -2.47
CA MET A 487 -21.50 -10.34 -2.04
C MET A 487 -22.48 -10.20 -3.21
N ALA A 488 -22.14 -9.40 -4.23
CA ALA A 488 -22.98 -9.19 -5.41
C ALA A 488 -23.12 -10.46 -6.26
N ILE A 489 -22.03 -11.23 -6.39
CA ILE A 489 -21.99 -12.57 -6.97
C ILE A 489 -22.80 -13.58 -6.12
N GLY A 490 -23.05 -13.24 -4.86
CA GLY A 490 -23.79 -14.04 -3.89
C GLY A 490 -22.92 -15.09 -3.20
N PRO A 491 -23.37 -15.62 -2.05
CA PRO A 491 -22.78 -16.82 -1.49
C PRO A 491 -22.80 -17.91 -2.56
N TYR A 492 -21.94 -18.90 -2.39
CA TYR A 492 -21.97 -20.07 -3.24
C TYR A 492 -23.26 -20.83 -2.94
N GLU A 493 -24.37 -20.42 -3.55
CA GLU A 493 -25.48 -21.32 -3.72
C GLU A 493 -24.90 -22.51 -4.46
N ASP A 494 -25.06 -23.69 -3.88
CA ASP A 494 -25.03 -24.91 -4.65
C ASP A 494 -26.13 -24.75 -5.67
N ASN A 495 -25.78 -24.12 -6.80
CA ASN A 495 -26.54 -24.23 -8.00
C ASN A 495 -26.55 -25.74 -8.22
N LYS A 496 -27.66 -26.40 -7.89
CA LYS A 496 -27.83 -27.85 -8.05
C LYS A 496 -27.62 -28.27 -9.51
N ALA A 497 -27.49 -27.30 -10.42
CA ALA A 497 -27.04 -27.45 -11.80
C ALA A 497 -25.50 -27.53 -11.97
N ALA A 498 -24.68 -26.89 -11.13
CA ALA A 498 -23.21 -26.97 -11.17
C ALA A 498 -22.64 -28.09 -10.27
N ALA A 499 -23.40 -28.53 -9.25
CA ALA A 499 -23.11 -29.72 -8.45
C ALA A 499 -23.31 -31.06 -9.20
N ALA A 500 -23.56 -31.03 -10.52
CA ALA A 500 -23.61 -32.21 -11.38
C ALA A 500 -22.24 -32.59 -11.98
N ALA A 501 -21.17 -31.82 -11.76
CA ALA A 501 -19.81 -32.28 -12.00
C ALA A 501 -19.22 -32.85 -10.69
N SER A 502 -19.76 -33.98 -10.26
CA SER A 502 -19.05 -34.86 -9.31
C SER A 502 -17.64 -35.14 -9.86
N PRO A 503 -16.61 -35.35 -9.02
CA PRO A 503 -15.36 -35.91 -9.52
C PRO A 503 -15.73 -37.18 -10.29
N ILE A 504 -15.32 -37.26 -11.56
CA ILE A 504 -15.62 -38.38 -12.44
C ILE A 504 -14.86 -39.58 -11.89
N VAL A 505 -15.45 -40.25 -10.92
CA VAL A 505 -14.89 -41.42 -10.24
C VAL A 505 -15.83 -42.57 -10.54
N GLY A 506 -15.25 -43.63 -11.07
CA GLY A 506 -16.00 -44.82 -11.46
C GLY A 506 -15.23 -45.70 -12.41
N ASP A 507 -15.80 -46.88 -12.63
CA ASP A 507 -15.32 -47.82 -13.61
C ASP A 507 -16.29 -47.80 -14.80
N TRP A 508 -15.79 -47.78 -16.03
CA TRP A 508 -16.60 -47.87 -17.25
C TRP A 508 -16.21 -49.12 -18.01
N ASN A 509 -17.18 -49.99 -18.23
CA ASN A 509 -16.99 -51.23 -18.97
C ASN A 509 -17.53 -51.06 -20.39
N GLY A 510 -16.64 -51.18 -21.37
CA GLY A 510 -16.93 -51.08 -22.80
C GLY A 510 -16.59 -52.35 -23.55
N LYS A 511 -17.24 -52.53 -24.70
CA LYS A 511 -16.95 -53.62 -25.63
C LYS A 511 -16.68 -53.06 -27.01
N VAL A 512 -15.62 -53.55 -27.63
CA VAL A 512 -15.23 -53.29 -29.00
C VAL A 512 -15.47 -54.57 -29.79
N GLN A 513 -16.30 -54.50 -30.84
CA GLN A 513 -16.67 -55.65 -31.68
C GLN A 513 -16.24 -55.44 -33.15
N GLY A 514 -16.09 -56.54 -33.90
CA GLY A 514 -15.75 -56.51 -35.33
C GLY A 514 -14.24 -56.50 -35.61
N LEU A 515 -13.44 -56.89 -34.61
CA LEU A 515 -11.98 -56.87 -34.68
C LEU A 515 -11.42 -57.97 -35.61
N LYS A 516 -12.15 -59.07 -35.87
CA LYS A 516 -11.70 -60.09 -36.85
C LYS A 516 -11.65 -59.56 -38.28
N ALA A 517 -12.49 -58.59 -38.64
CA ALA A 517 -12.52 -58.00 -39.97
C ALA A 517 -11.23 -57.21 -40.31
N VAL A 518 -10.39 -56.96 -39.29
CA VAL A 518 -9.14 -56.19 -39.40
C VAL A 518 -7.90 -57.02 -39.03
N GLN A 519 -7.98 -58.35 -39.19
CA GLN A 519 -6.93 -59.34 -38.88
C GLN A 519 -6.52 -59.42 -37.41
N PHE A 520 -7.37 -58.95 -36.49
CA PHE A 520 -7.14 -59.10 -35.07
C PHE A 520 -7.50 -60.52 -34.58
N PRO A 521 -6.80 -61.10 -33.59
CA PRO A 521 -6.97 -62.51 -33.20
C PRO A 521 -8.34 -62.87 -32.60
N ALA A 522 -9.00 -61.89 -31.97
CA ALA A 522 -10.30 -62.05 -31.32
C ALA A 522 -11.30 -61.03 -31.87
N ASP A 523 -12.59 -61.39 -31.89
CA ASP A 523 -13.62 -60.55 -32.50
C ASP A 523 -14.20 -59.49 -31.55
N GLU A 524 -13.93 -59.67 -30.26
CA GLU A 524 -14.42 -58.83 -29.18
C GLU A 524 -13.28 -58.50 -28.20
N LEU A 525 -13.10 -57.23 -27.90
CA LEU A 525 -12.22 -56.72 -26.84
C LEU A 525 -13.11 -56.04 -25.79
N VAL A 526 -13.06 -56.51 -24.54
CA VAL A 526 -13.76 -55.88 -23.42
C VAL A 526 -12.76 -55.00 -22.70
N PHE A 527 -13.08 -53.75 -22.39
CA PHE A 527 -12.18 -52.89 -21.62
C PHE A 527 -12.89 -52.27 -20.41
N THR A 528 -12.11 -52.03 -19.37
CA THR A 528 -12.51 -51.36 -18.15
C THR A 528 -11.63 -50.15 -17.95
N LEU A 529 -12.21 -48.95 -18.01
CA LEU A 529 -11.55 -47.70 -17.66
C LEU A 529 -11.88 -47.36 -16.21
N LYS A 530 -10.87 -47.15 -15.37
CA LYS A 530 -11.05 -46.76 -13.97
C LYS A 530 -10.50 -45.36 -13.73
N ILE A 531 -11.35 -44.50 -13.18
CA ILE A 531 -10.97 -43.14 -12.80
C ILE A 531 -11.08 -43.04 -11.28
N GLU A 532 -9.97 -42.84 -10.58
CA GLU A 532 -9.89 -42.76 -9.12
C GLU A 532 -9.72 -41.32 -8.63
N SER A 533 -10.24 -41.02 -7.43
CA SER A 533 -10.04 -39.74 -6.76
C SER A 533 -8.95 -39.87 -5.69
N ALA A 534 -7.72 -39.55 -6.07
CA ALA A 534 -6.68 -39.07 -5.16
C ALA A 534 -6.09 -37.78 -5.76
N GLY A 535 -5.44 -36.96 -4.93
CA GLY A 535 -5.03 -35.57 -5.25
C GLY A 535 -4.13 -35.35 -6.47
N ASP A 536 -3.78 -36.39 -7.23
CA ASP A 536 -3.00 -36.34 -8.48
C ASP A 536 -3.82 -36.63 -9.76
N LYS A 537 -5.10 -37.04 -9.65
CA LYS A 537 -5.98 -37.44 -10.77
C LYS A 537 -5.41 -38.57 -11.66
N SER A 538 -4.72 -39.56 -11.09
CA SER A 538 -4.18 -40.69 -11.88
C SER A 538 -5.27 -41.51 -12.62
N LEU A 539 -5.00 -41.86 -13.88
CA LEU A 539 -5.87 -42.69 -14.74
C LEU A 539 -5.31 -44.09 -14.80
N THR A 540 -6.15 -45.12 -14.58
CA THR A 540 -5.75 -46.51 -14.80
C THR A 540 -6.80 -47.22 -15.65
N GLY A 541 -6.38 -48.20 -16.44
CA GLY A 541 -7.32 -48.93 -17.27
C GLY A 541 -6.74 -50.23 -17.75
N SER A 542 -7.61 -51.20 -17.98
CA SER A 542 -7.24 -52.51 -18.49
C SER A 542 -8.22 -52.95 -19.58
N ALA A 543 -7.76 -53.81 -20.47
CA ALA A 543 -8.57 -54.42 -21.51
C ALA A 543 -8.36 -55.93 -21.51
N GLN A 544 -9.45 -56.68 -21.52
CA GLN A 544 -9.48 -58.13 -21.58
C GLN A 544 -9.77 -58.59 -23.00
N LEU A 545 -8.89 -59.44 -23.52
CA LEU A 545 -9.00 -60.07 -24.82
C LEU A 545 -8.93 -61.60 -24.63
N ALA A 546 -10.02 -62.30 -24.88
CA ALA A 546 -10.19 -63.70 -24.49
C ALA A 546 -9.84 -63.90 -23.00
N ASP A 547 -8.90 -64.80 -22.68
CA ASP A 547 -8.49 -65.11 -21.30
C ASP A 547 -7.29 -64.26 -20.80
N LYS A 548 -6.85 -63.25 -21.56
CA LYS A 548 -5.69 -62.40 -21.22
C LYS A 548 -6.10 -60.96 -20.92
N THR A 549 -5.47 -60.37 -19.91
CA THR A 549 -5.66 -58.95 -19.53
C THR A 549 -4.44 -58.14 -19.95
N TYR A 550 -4.69 -56.97 -20.55
CA TYR A 550 -3.71 -56.01 -21.02
C TYR A 550 -3.93 -54.67 -20.31
N GLU A 551 -2.85 -53.98 -19.96
CA GLU A 551 -2.94 -52.63 -19.40
C GLU A 551 -3.07 -51.59 -20.52
N LEU A 552 -3.93 -50.59 -20.32
CA LEU A 552 -4.05 -49.45 -21.22
C LEU A 552 -2.87 -48.49 -21.01
N LYS A 553 -2.21 -48.09 -22.09
CA LYS A 553 -1.09 -47.15 -22.15
C LYS A 553 -1.54 -45.82 -22.73
N ASP A 554 -0.72 -44.78 -22.56
CA ASP A 554 -0.98 -43.41 -23.05
C ASP A 554 -2.37 -42.86 -22.69
N LEU A 555 -2.87 -43.24 -21.52
CA LEU A 555 -4.17 -42.82 -20.99
C LEU A 555 -4.21 -41.31 -20.78
N ARG A 556 -5.11 -40.62 -21.49
CA ARG A 556 -5.37 -39.19 -21.34
C ARG A 556 -6.86 -38.95 -21.15
N PHE A 557 -7.19 -38.06 -20.23
CA PHE A 557 -8.57 -37.62 -20.00
C PHE A 557 -8.61 -36.11 -19.75
N ASN A 558 -9.44 -35.39 -20.51
CA ASN A 558 -9.71 -33.97 -20.27
C ASN A 558 -11.00 -33.85 -19.47
N ALA A 559 -10.88 -33.37 -18.22
CA ALA A 559 -12.00 -33.26 -17.30
C ALA A 559 -13.06 -32.23 -17.72
N ASP A 560 -12.68 -31.19 -18.46
CA ASP A 560 -13.57 -30.11 -18.88
C ASP A 560 -14.35 -30.49 -20.14
N SER A 561 -13.73 -31.24 -21.05
CA SER A 561 -14.36 -31.67 -22.31
C SER A 561 -14.89 -33.11 -22.30
N GLY A 562 -14.58 -33.90 -21.27
CA GLY A 562 -14.87 -35.33 -21.19
C GLY A 562 -14.09 -36.19 -22.17
N ALA A 563 -13.10 -35.64 -22.89
CA ALA A 563 -12.39 -36.35 -23.95
C ALA A 563 -11.43 -37.40 -23.36
N PHE A 564 -11.39 -38.59 -23.96
CA PHE A 564 -10.63 -39.75 -23.53
C PHE A 564 -9.78 -40.31 -24.68
N SER A 565 -8.53 -40.70 -24.42
CA SER A 565 -7.74 -41.53 -25.34
C SER A 565 -6.90 -42.56 -24.59
N ALA A 566 -6.74 -43.76 -25.15
CA ALA A 566 -5.86 -44.81 -24.62
C ALA A 566 -5.36 -45.73 -25.73
N THR A 567 -4.22 -46.38 -25.52
CA THR A 567 -3.65 -47.38 -26.44
C THR A 567 -3.46 -48.73 -25.74
N LEU A 568 -3.53 -49.83 -26.48
CA LEU A 568 -3.03 -51.13 -26.03
C LEU A 568 -2.29 -51.86 -27.14
N ASN A 569 -1.28 -52.64 -26.76
CA ASN A 569 -0.46 -53.42 -27.68
C ASN A 569 -0.61 -54.92 -27.37
N PRO A 570 -1.63 -55.58 -27.93
CA PRO A 570 -1.94 -56.98 -27.61
C PRO A 570 -0.96 -57.99 -28.20
N GLU A 571 -0.31 -57.63 -29.32
CA GLU A 571 0.73 -58.39 -30.02
C GLU A 571 1.79 -57.43 -30.59
N GLU A 572 2.98 -57.96 -30.90
CA GLU A 572 4.08 -57.17 -31.47
C GLU A 572 3.70 -56.64 -32.86
N GLY A 573 3.70 -55.31 -33.05
CA GLY A 573 3.31 -54.66 -34.30
C GLY A 573 1.81 -54.33 -34.44
N VAL A 574 1.00 -54.57 -33.41
CA VAL A 574 -0.43 -54.20 -33.38
C VAL A 574 -0.69 -53.24 -32.22
N THR A 575 -1.14 -52.01 -32.53
CA THR A 575 -1.57 -51.00 -31.56
C THR A 575 -3.05 -50.70 -31.77
N VAL A 576 -3.88 -50.99 -30.77
CA VAL A 576 -5.28 -50.57 -30.76
C VAL A 576 -5.38 -49.25 -30.02
N THR A 577 -5.94 -48.23 -30.66
CA THR A 577 -6.20 -46.92 -30.06
C THR A 577 -7.69 -46.78 -29.81
N LEU A 578 -8.06 -46.36 -28.60
CA LEU A 578 -9.42 -46.03 -28.19
C LEU A 578 -9.50 -44.51 -27.99
N GLU A 579 -10.43 -43.85 -28.67
CA GLU A 579 -10.68 -42.40 -28.50
C GLU A 579 -12.16 -42.15 -28.32
N GLY A 580 -12.55 -41.35 -27.34
CA GLY A 580 -13.96 -41.14 -27.04
C GLY A 580 -14.24 -39.91 -26.19
N THR A 581 -15.49 -39.77 -25.79
CA THR A 581 -15.95 -38.70 -24.90
C THR A 581 -16.90 -39.26 -23.87
N LEU A 582 -16.70 -38.89 -22.61
CA LEU A 582 -17.60 -39.16 -21.51
C LEU A 582 -18.59 -38.01 -21.38
N LYS A 583 -19.86 -38.27 -21.67
CA LYS A 583 -20.95 -37.30 -21.53
C LYS A 583 -22.11 -37.96 -20.81
N ASP A 584 -22.70 -37.27 -19.84
CA ASP A 584 -23.87 -37.74 -19.07
C ASP A 584 -23.68 -39.15 -18.44
N GLY A 585 -22.45 -39.49 -18.03
CA GLY A 585 -22.11 -40.77 -17.40
C GLY A 585 -21.88 -41.94 -18.38
N GLN A 586 -22.02 -41.72 -19.68
CA GLN A 586 -21.79 -42.71 -20.74
C GLN A 586 -20.53 -42.37 -21.54
N LEU A 587 -19.61 -43.33 -21.67
CA LEU A 587 -18.40 -43.17 -22.46
C LEU A 587 -18.66 -43.77 -23.85
N SER A 588 -18.49 -42.99 -24.91
CA SER A 588 -18.63 -43.47 -26.29
C SER A 588 -17.51 -42.96 -27.16
N GLY A 589 -17.16 -43.71 -28.19
CA GLY A 589 -15.99 -43.37 -28.99
C GLY A 589 -15.74 -44.32 -30.14
N SER A 590 -14.60 -44.12 -30.79
CA SER A 590 -14.10 -44.95 -31.86
C SER A 590 -12.84 -45.69 -31.44
N TRP A 591 -12.64 -46.85 -32.03
CA TRP A 591 -11.39 -47.59 -31.92
C TRP A 591 -10.73 -47.69 -33.29
N SER A 592 -9.40 -47.74 -33.32
CA SER A 592 -8.63 -47.99 -34.55
C SER A 592 -7.44 -48.91 -34.31
N VAL A 593 -6.96 -49.59 -35.35
CA VAL A 593 -5.76 -50.44 -35.28
C VAL A 593 -4.65 -49.82 -36.15
N ASN A 594 -3.46 -49.63 -35.57
CA ASN A 594 -2.26 -49.10 -36.23
C ASN A 594 -2.45 -47.72 -36.90
N GLY A 595 -3.40 -46.90 -36.42
CA GLY A 595 -3.67 -45.55 -36.93
C GLY A 595 -4.20 -45.51 -38.38
N GLN A 596 -4.70 -46.62 -38.92
CA GLN A 596 -5.18 -46.73 -40.30
C GLN A 596 -6.68 -46.36 -40.40
N PRO A 597 -7.08 -45.42 -41.28
CA PRO A 597 -8.48 -44.97 -41.40
C PRO A 597 -9.49 -46.04 -41.86
N LYS A 598 -9.01 -47.16 -42.43
CA LYS A 598 -9.85 -48.27 -42.92
C LYS A 598 -10.16 -49.34 -41.86
N LEU A 599 -9.60 -49.24 -40.66
CA LEU A 599 -9.73 -50.24 -39.59
C LEU A 599 -10.29 -49.56 -38.34
N MET A 600 -11.52 -49.02 -38.44
CA MET A 600 -12.19 -48.30 -37.35
C MET A 600 -13.58 -48.84 -37.08
N GLY A 601 -13.99 -48.83 -35.81
CA GLY A 601 -15.36 -49.09 -35.38
C GLY A 601 -15.75 -48.18 -34.21
N GLN A 602 -16.99 -48.30 -33.73
CA GLN A 602 -17.51 -47.52 -32.62
C GLN A 602 -17.66 -48.40 -31.37
N PHE A 603 -17.57 -47.80 -30.19
CA PHE A 603 -17.87 -48.45 -28.92
C PHE A 603 -18.72 -47.53 -28.03
N THR A 604 -19.45 -48.17 -27.13
CA THR A 604 -20.08 -47.51 -25.99
C THR A 604 -19.73 -48.30 -24.72
N ALA A 605 -19.57 -47.58 -23.62
CA ALA A 605 -19.20 -48.10 -22.33
C ALA A 605 -20.09 -47.50 -21.24
N THR A 606 -20.56 -48.37 -20.36
CA THR A 606 -21.48 -48.03 -19.28
C THR A 606 -20.75 -48.08 -17.94
N LYS A 607 -21.12 -47.18 -17.02
CA LYS A 607 -20.58 -47.18 -15.65
C LYS A 607 -20.88 -48.51 -14.95
N ALA A 608 -19.87 -49.15 -14.35
CA ALA A 608 -20.01 -50.40 -13.64
C ALA A 608 -20.88 -50.23 -12.39
N ALA A 609 -21.81 -51.16 -12.17
CA ALA A 609 -22.61 -51.20 -10.95
C ALA A 609 -21.73 -51.64 -9.76
N LYS A 610 -21.87 -50.98 -8.60
CA LYS A 610 -21.25 -51.46 -7.34
C LYS A 610 -21.83 -52.84 -6.98
N PRO A 611 -21.01 -53.80 -6.49
CA PRO A 611 -21.53 -55.09 -6.06
C PRO A 611 -22.43 -54.94 -4.82
N GLU A 612 -23.63 -55.52 -4.89
CA GLU A 612 -24.63 -55.58 -3.81
C GLU A 612 -24.15 -56.48 -2.66
N SER A 613 -24.13 -55.95 -1.44
CA SER A 613 -24.09 -56.75 -0.22
C SER A 613 -25.49 -57.32 0.07
N SER A 614 -25.51 -58.58 0.48
CA SER A 614 -26.65 -59.47 0.68
C SER A 614 -27.80 -58.95 1.55
N LYS A 615 -29.02 -59.26 1.07
CA LYS A 615 -30.33 -59.55 1.70
C LYS A 615 -30.41 -59.59 3.24
N ASP A 616 -31.47 -58.98 3.79
CA ASP A 616 -32.59 -59.75 4.36
C ASP A 616 -33.91 -58.94 4.47
N ASP A 617 -34.98 -59.64 4.05
CA ASP A 617 -36.41 -59.59 4.37
C ASP A 617 -37.35 -58.37 4.13
N HIS A 618 -38.16 -58.56 3.07
CA HIS A 618 -39.57 -58.25 2.79
C HIS A 618 -40.55 -57.90 3.95
N PRO A 619 -41.79 -57.39 3.68
CA PRO A 619 -42.41 -57.09 2.38
C PRO A 619 -43.15 -55.73 2.22
N LYS A 620 -43.39 -55.46 0.94
CA LYS A 620 -44.29 -54.52 0.24
C LYS A 620 -45.74 -54.41 0.75
N SER A 621 -46.34 -53.24 0.50
CA SER A 621 -47.46 -53.08 -0.46
C SER A 621 -47.40 -51.66 -1.07
N GLU A 622 -46.99 -51.48 -2.32
CA GLU A 622 -47.89 -51.37 -3.52
C GLU A 622 -49.09 -50.45 -3.24
N ASN A 623 -49.09 -49.17 -3.63
CA ASN A 623 -49.03 -48.52 -4.96
C ASN A 623 -50.37 -48.58 -5.73
N SER A 624 -50.58 -47.56 -6.56
CA SER A 624 -51.74 -47.29 -7.45
C SER A 624 -52.96 -46.70 -6.72
N ASP A 625 -53.69 -45.69 -7.22
CA ASP A 625 -53.71 -44.98 -8.50
C ASP A 625 -54.55 -43.70 -8.27
N ALA A 626 -54.12 -42.52 -8.68
CA ALA A 626 -54.40 -41.88 -9.97
C ALA A 626 -55.60 -40.89 -9.94
N LYS A 627 -55.38 -39.78 -10.67
CA LYS A 627 -56.34 -38.87 -11.33
C LYS A 627 -57.07 -37.86 -10.42
N LYS A 628 -56.75 -36.57 -10.61
CA LYS A 628 -57.51 -35.57 -11.42
C LYS A 628 -58.88 -35.27 -10.82
N ASP A 629 -59.10 -34.05 -10.32
CA ASP A 629 -59.71 -32.98 -11.11
C ASP A 629 -59.83 -31.68 -10.31
N GLU A 630 -60.04 -30.64 -11.11
CA GLU A 630 -60.29 -29.22 -10.87
C GLU A 630 -61.32 -28.88 -9.78
N GLY A 631 -61.25 -27.65 -9.25
CA GLY A 631 -62.38 -27.07 -8.52
C GLY A 631 -62.07 -25.89 -7.61
N ASP A 632 -62.00 -24.70 -8.23
CA ASP A 632 -62.47 -23.39 -7.78
C ASP A 632 -62.44 -22.93 -6.29
N GLN A 633 -61.83 -21.74 -6.14
CA GLN A 633 -62.30 -20.55 -5.43
C GLN A 633 -63.19 -20.70 -4.18
N LYS A 634 -62.72 -20.18 -3.04
CA LYS A 634 -63.20 -18.88 -2.52
C LYS A 634 -62.51 -18.46 -1.22
N GLU A 635 -62.37 -17.15 -1.12
CA GLU A 635 -61.91 -16.34 0.01
C GLU A 635 -62.63 -16.65 1.33
N SER A 636 -61.88 -16.58 2.44
CA SER A 636 -62.40 -16.08 3.70
C SER A 636 -61.30 -15.42 4.54
N LYS A 637 -61.57 -14.17 4.92
CA LYS A 637 -60.92 -13.43 6.01
C LYS A 637 -61.63 -13.75 7.33
N ALA A 638 -60.88 -13.57 8.43
CA ALA A 638 -61.25 -13.65 9.85
C ALA A 638 -61.36 -15.09 10.38
N SER A 639 -60.79 -15.45 11.53
CA SER A 639 -60.47 -14.69 12.74
C SER A 639 -59.43 -15.44 13.58
N GLU A 640 -58.73 -14.67 14.40
CA GLU A 640 -57.79 -15.12 15.44
C GLU A 640 -58.37 -16.22 16.34
N GLU A 641 -57.59 -17.29 16.56
CA GLU A 641 -57.51 -17.96 17.85
C GLU A 641 -56.13 -18.63 17.98
N LYS A 642 -55.33 -18.12 18.91
CA LYS A 642 -53.98 -18.59 19.25
C LYS A 642 -54.01 -20.06 19.68
N LYS A 643 -53.13 -20.88 19.10
CA LYS A 643 -52.48 -21.99 19.81
C LYS A 643 -51.19 -22.42 19.12
N GLU A 644 -50.09 -22.09 19.79
CA GLU A 644 -48.76 -22.73 19.76
C GLU A 644 -48.13 -22.96 18.37
N GLU A 645 -47.58 -21.88 17.81
CA GLU A 645 -46.48 -22.00 16.85
C GLU A 645 -45.22 -22.45 17.58
N SER A 646 -44.69 -23.59 17.13
CA SER A 646 -43.30 -23.94 17.28
C SER A 646 -42.46 -22.80 16.69
N LYS A 647 -41.65 -22.16 17.55
CA LYS A 647 -40.61 -21.23 17.12
C LYS A 647 -39.74 -21.94 16.09
N LYS A 648 -39.89 -21.56 14.82
CA LYS A 648 -38.74 -21.58 13.90
C LYS A 648 -37.78 -20.54 14.45
N ASP A 649 -36.58 -20.98 14.78
CA ASP A 649 -35.46 -20.10 15.07
C ASP A 649 -35.23 -19.23 13.82
N ASP A 650 -35.80 -18.03 13.81
CA ASP A 650 -35.37 -16.97 12.89
C ASP A 650 -33.95 -16.62 13.33
N GLU A 651 -32.94 -17.11 12.60
CA GLU A 651 -31.58 -16.59 12.72
C GLU A 651 -31.65 -15.05 12.60
N PRO A 652 -31.01 -14.30 13.51
CA PRO A 652 -31.06 -12.85 13.46
C PRO A 652 -30.49 -12.37 12.12
N LYS A 653 -31.32 -11.65 11.34
CA LYS A 653 -30.86 -11.04 10.09
C LYS A 653 -29.66 -10.15 10.38
N GLU A 654 -28.57 -10.42 9.69
CA GLU A 654 -27.32 -9.67 9.81
C GLU A 654 -27.58 -8.17 9.58
N GLN A 655 -27.13 -7.34 10.51
CA GLN A 655 -27.28 -5.90 10.41
C GLN A 655 -26.38 -5.37 9.29
N MET A 656 -26.91 -4.45 8.48
CA MET A 656 -26.17 -3.86 7.36
C MET A 656 -25.74 -2.42 7.68
N LEU A 657 -24.51 -2.07 7.34
CA LEU A 657 -23.97 -0.72 7.35
C LEU A 657 -23.61 -0.31 5.91
N ASP A 658 -24.36 0.66 5.36
CA ASP A 658 -24.17 1.20 4.00
C ASP A 658 -24.04 0.12 2.91
N GLY A 659 -24.90 -0.91 3.00
CA GLY A 659 -24.96 -2.00 2.04
C GLY A 659 -23.95 -3.12 2.25
N MET A 660 -23.14 -3.06 3.32
CA MET A 660 -22.23 -4.14 3.72
C MET A 660 -22.63 -4.74 5.08
N PRO A 661 -22.24 -5.98 5.39
CA PRO A 661 -22.51 -6.58 6.67
C PRO A 661 -21.75 -5.84 7.77
N GLU A 662 -22.45 -5.50 8.85
CA GLU A 662 -21.86 -4.78 9.97
C GLU A 662 -20.74 -5.59 10.63
N SER A 663 -20.86 -6.92 10.64
CA SER A 663 -19.83 -7.86 11.11
C SER A 663 -18.51 -7.77 10.33
N PHE A 664 -18.54 -7.23 9.12
CA PHE A 664 -17.38 -7.06 8.24
C PHE A 664 -16.84 -5.63 8.31
N VAL A 665 -17.66 -4.63 7.99
CA VAL A 665 -17.18 -3.24 7.88
C VAL A 665 -16.94 -2.60 9.27
N GLY A 666 -17.68 -3.01 10.29
CA GLY A 666 -17.55 -2.49 11.65
C GLY A 666 -16.15 -2.72 12.23
N PRO A 667 -15.69 -3.98 12.32
CA PRO A 667 -14.33 -4.30 12.77
C PRO A 667 -13.23 -3.65 11.92
N LEU A 668 -13.43 -3.48 10.61
CA LEU A 668 -12.47 -2.78 9.75
C LEU A 668 -12.32 -1.29 10.11
N ILE A 669 -13.42 -0.62 10.44
CA ILE A 669 -13.38 0.77 10.95
C ILE A 669 -12.62 0.79 12.28
N ALA A 670 -12.92 -0.12 13.21
CA ALA A 670 -12.24 -0.19 14.50
C ALA A 670 -10.74 -0.46 14.35
N HIS A 671 -10.35 -1.34 13.42
CA HIS A 671 -8.96 -1.66 13.09
C HIS A 671 -8.22 -0.42 12.56
N LEU A 672 -8.78 0.28 11.57
CA LEU A 672 -8.19 1.51 11.03
C LEU A 672 -8.05 2.59 12.11
N VAL A 673 -9.07 2.76 12.95
CA VAL A 673 -9.00 3.72 14.06
C VAL A 673 -7.91 3.32 15.08
N ALA A 674 -7.79 2.04 15.41
CA ALA A 674 -6.74 1.55 16.30
C ALA A 674 -5.34 1.82 15.73
N HIS A 675 -5.17 1.68 14.40
CA HIS A 675 -3.94 2.02 13.69
C HIS A 675 -3.57 3.50 13.89
N GLU A 676 -4.49 4.42 13.59
CA GLU A 676 -4.23 5.86 13.75
C GLU A 676 -3.97 6.26 15.20
N VAL A 677 -4.68 5.64 16.15
CA VAL A 677 -4.42 5.85 17.58
C VAL A 677 -3.00 5.41 17.94
N GLY A 678 -2.47 4.35 17.33
CA GLY A 678 -1.08 3.94 17.53
C GLY A 678 -0.07 5.04 17.16
N HIS A 679 -0.30 5.77 16.07
CA HIS A 679 0.51 6.96 15.74
C HIS A 679 0.39 8.05 16.80
N THR A 680 -0.82 8.33 17.30
CA THR A 680 -1.02 9.32 18.38
C THR A 680 -0.39 8.89 19.71
N LEU A 681 -0.08 7.60 19.91
CA LEU A 681 0.68 7.09 21.05
C LEU A 681 2.20 7.15 20.83
N GLY A 682 2.63 7.56 19.63
CA GLY A 682 4.02 7.72 19.23
C GLY A 682 4.60 6.54 18.46
N LEU A 683 3.81 5.55 18.06
CA LEU A 683 4.29 4.35 17.35
C LEU A 683 4.41 4.57 15.84
N ARG A 684 5.44 3.95 15.26
CA ARG A 684 5.63 3.87 13.81
C ARG A 684 4.92 2.66 13.23
N HIS A 685 4.78 2.62 11.91
CA HIS A 685 4.35 1.43 11.19
C HIS A 685 5.22 0.21 11.51
N ASN A 686 4.61 -0.98 11.54
CA ASN A 686 5.30 -2.27 11.67
C ASN A 686 4.83 -3.25 10.59
N PHE A 687 5.46 -3.20 9.41
CA PHE A 687 5.11 -4.03 8.26
C PHE A 687 5.53 -5.50 8.36
N LYS A 688 6.28 -5.89 9.41
CA LYS A 688 6.60 -7.30 9.69
C LYS A 688 5.56 -7.96 10.59
N GLY A 689 4.57 -7.21 11.08
CA GLY A 689 3.58 -7.68 12.06
C GLY A 689 2.78 -8.87 11.56
N SER A 690 2.49 -8.94 10.27
CA SER A 690 1.70 -9.98 9.62
C SER A 690 2.35 -11.36 9.63
N SER A 691 3.67 -11.44 9.89
CA SER A 691 4.47 -12.66 9.70
C SER A 691 4.42 -13.63 10.90
N ILE A 692 3.58 -13.40 11.91
CA ILE A 692 3.66 -14.16 13.16
C ILE A 692 2.82 -15.45 13.16
N TYR A 693 1.81 -15.59 12.31
CA TYR A 693 0.93 -16.78 12.21
C TYR A 693 0.82 -17.30 10.78
N THR A 694 0.66 -18.61 10.59
CA THR A 694 0.36 -19.15 9.25
C THR A 694 -1.10 -18.87 8.86
N LEU A 695 -1.40 -18.88 7.55
CA LEU A 695 -2.77 -18.65 7.07
C LEU A 695 -3.79 -19.65 7.63
N ASP A 696 -3.40 -20.90 7.86
CA ASP A 696 -4.25 -21.92 8.48
C ASP A 696 -4.52 -21.61 9.96
N GLN A 697 -3.53 -21.09 10.69
CA GLN A 697 -3.71 -20.66 12.08
C GLN A 697 -4.68 -19.48 12.16
N ILE A 698 -4.48 -18.47 11.31
CA ILE A 698 -5.33 -17.27 11.22
C ILE A 698 -6.80 -17.64 10.99
N ASN A 699 -7.06 -18.67 10.15
CA ASN A 699 -8.40 -19.13 9.83
C ASN A 699 -8.94 -20.24 10.74
N SER A 700 -8.22 -20.57 11.82
CA SER A 700 -8.61 -21.61 12.76
C SER A 700 -9.47 -21.08 13.91
N GLU A 701 -10.22 -21.97 14.54
CA GLU A 701 -10.94 -21.72 15.80
C GLU A 701 -10.01 -21.38 16.98
N GLU A 702 -8.69 -21.58 16.86
CA GLU A 702 -7.73 -21.19 17.89
C GLU A 702 -7.51 -19.68 17.92
N VAL A 703 -7.52 -19.03 16.75
CA VAL A 703 -7.25 -17.60 16.60
C VAL A 703 -8.55 -16.80 16.53
N LYS A 704 -9.54 -17.26 15.77
CA LYS A 704 -10.80 -16.57 15.53
C LYS A 704 -11.49 -16.09 16.83
N GLY A 705 -11.67 -14.78 16.96
CA GLY A 705 -12.27 -14.09 18.11
C GLY A 705 -11.50 -14.23 19.43
N LYS A 706 -10.26 -14.74 19.40
CA LYS A 706 -9.47 -15.08 20.60
C LYS A 706 -8.09 -14.43 20.61
N LYS A 707 -7.46 -14.31 19.44
CA LYS A 707 -6.12 -13.73 19.27
C LYS A 707 -6.15 -12.73 18.11
N PRO A 708 -5.41 -11.61 18.22
CA PRO A 708 -5.17 -10.75 17.06
C PRO A 708 -4.52 -11.55 15.91
N LEU A 709 -4.80 -11.18 14.66
CA LEU A 709 -4.31 -11.89 13.47
C LEU A 709 -2.84 -11.60 13.13
N ALA A 710 -2.26 -10.56 13.74
CA ALA A 710 -0.91 -10.08 13.50
C ALA A 710 -0.26 -9.59 14.79
N GLY A 711 1.06 -9.41 14.74
CA GLY A 711 1.87 -8.91 15.86
C GLY A 711 1.54 -7.47 16.21
N SER A 712 1.14 -6.66 15.24
CA SER A 712 0.90 -5.22 15.40
C SER A 712 -0.29 -4.75 14.56
N VAL A 713 -1.13 -3.86 15.10
CA VAL A 713 -2.12 -3.11 14.30
C VAL A 713 -1.47 -2.04 13.42
N MET A 714 -0.18 -1.74 13.64
CA MET A 714 0.58 -0.78 12.85
C MET A 714 1.04 -1.34 11.50
N ASP A 715 0.59 -2.52 11.12
CA ASP A 715 0.82 -3.16 9.82
C ASP A 715 -0.34 -2.86 8.85
N TYR A 716 -0.06 -2.87 7.55
CA TYR A 716 -1.09 -2.76 6.50
C TYR A 716 -1.51 -4.16 6.05
N ILE A 717 -2.05 -4.97 6.96
CA ILE A 717 -2.48 -6.32 6.61
C ILE A 717 -3.60 -6.31 5.57
N GLY A 718 -3.56 -7.24 4.62
CA GLY A 718 -4.69 -7.48 3.72
C GLY A 718 -5.90 -8.05 4.48
N VAL A 719 -7.11 -7.72 4.05
CA VAL A 719 -8.33 -8.31 4.62
C VAL A 719 -8.32 -9.82 4.41
N ASN A 720 -8.55 -10.56 5.51
CA ASN A 720 -8.54 -12.01 5.49
C ASN A 720 -9.84 -12.56 4.90
N ILE A 721 -9.85 -12.79 3.58
CA ILE A 721 -10.93 -13.48 2.88
C ILE A 721 -10.43 -14.89 2.54
N SER A 722 -11.07 -15.90 3.12
CA SER A 722 -10.72 -17.30 2.89
C SER A 722 -11.45 -17.84 1.67
N PRO A 723 -10.79 -18.62 0.78
CA PRO A 723 -11.44 -19.27 -0.35
C PRO A 723 -12.54 -20.23 0.11
N LYS A 724 -13.57 -20.43 -0.73
CA LYS A 724 -14.65 -21.37 -0.39
C LYS A 724 -14.12 -22.76 -0.04
N GLY A 725 -14.73 -23.37 0.98
CA GLY A 725 -14.44 -24.73 1.42
C GLY A 725 -13.29 -24.78 2.44
N LYS A 726 -12.67 -23.63 2.71
CA LYS A 726 -11.77 -23.42 3.84
C LYS A 726 -12.50 -22.68 4.95
N SER A 727 -12.01 -22.84 6.18
CA SER A 727 -12.51 -22.09 7.33
C SER A 727 -12.24 -20.60 7.15
N GLN A 728 -13.17 -19.77 7.63
CA GLN A 728 -13.05 -18.31 7.65
C GLN A 728 -12.77 -17.86 9.09
N GLY A 729 -11.60 -17.29 9.31
CA GLY A 729 -11.23 -16.57 10.54
C GLY A 729 -11.80 -15.15 10.56
N ASP A 730 -11.29 -14.31 11.45
CA ASP A 730 -11.67 -12.90 11.49
C ASP A 730 -11.16 -12.18 10.24
N TYR A 731 -11.86 -11.13 9.80
CA TYR A 731 -11.51 -10.40 8.58
C TYR A 731 -10.33 -9.43 8.77
N CYS A 732 -10.11 -8.97 10.01
CA CYS A 732 -9.08 -8.01 10.38
C CYS A 732 -8.70 -8.16 11.86
N MET A 733 -7.78 -7.32 12.33
CA MET A 733 -7.44 -7.25 13.75
C MET A 733 -8.62 -6.70 14.57
N GLU A 734 -9.05 -7.45 15.58
CA GLU A 734 -10.09 -6.99 16.53
C GLU A 734 -9.51 -6.24 17.74
N SER A 735 -8.19 -6.28 17.95
CA SER A 735 -7.49 -5.67 19.08
C SER A 735 -5.99 -5.54 18.78
N VAL A 736 -5.27 -4.77 19.60
CA VAL A 736 -3.80 -4.62 19.52
C VAL A 736 -3.06 -5.95 19.70
N GLY A 737 -1.96 -6.11 18.98
CA GLY A 737 -1.15 -7.33 18.92
C GLY A 737 -0.01 -7.38 19.94
N PRO A 738 0.68 -8.53 20.09
CA PRO A 738 1.76 -8.72 21.06
C PRO A 738 2.94 -7.74 20.90
N TYR A 739 3.29 -7.32 19.68
CA TYR A 739 4.31 -6.29 19.45
C TYR A 739 3.86 -4.94 20.00
N ASP A 740 2.62 -4.54 19.78
CA ASP A 740 2.06 -3.28 20.28
C ASP A 740 2.14 -3.20 21.80
N MET A 741 1.80 -4.31 22.46
CA MET A 741 1.87 -4.46 23.91
C MET A 741 3.32 -4.30 24.42
N TRP A 742 4.29 -4.88 23.70
CA TRP A 742 5.72 -4.77 24.03
C TRP A 742 6.28 -3.36 23.78
N ALA A 743 5.85 -2.70 22.71
CA ALA A 743 6.25 -1.33 22.42
C ALA A 743 5.78 -0.36 23.52
N ILE A 744 4.52 -0.49 23.96
CA ILE A 744 4.00 0.27 25.12
C ILE A 744 4.77 -0.11 26.41
N GLU A 745 5.10 -1.39 26.63
CA GLU A 745 5.93 -1.79 27.77
C GLU A 745 7.27 -1.04 27.82
N TYR A 746 7.97 -0.96 26.69
CA TYR A 746 9.22 -0.21 26.57
C TYR A 746 9.03 1.29 26.83
N GLY A 747 7.96 1.87 26.29
CA GLY A 747 7.65 3.29 26.42
C GLY A 747 7.41 3.74 27.87
N TYR A 748 6.83 2.87 28.70
CA TYR A 748 6.36 3.23 30.05
C TYR A 748 7.10 2.53 31.21
N THR A 749 8.01 1.57 30.95
CA THR A 749 8.79 0.88 31.99
C THR A 749 10.20 1.45 32.15
N PHE A 750 10.46 2.23 33.22
CA PHE A 750 11.75 2.91 33.45
C PHE A 750 12.78 2.17 34.31
N SER A 751 12.37 1.15 35.07
CA SER A 751 13.25 0.49 36.03
C SER A 751 14.34 -0.38 35.38
N ASN A 752 14.02 -1.07 34.28
CA ASN A 752 14.96 -1.93 33.55
C ASN A 752 14.57 -2.07 32.06
N PRO A 753 14.80 -1.03 31.23
CA PRO A 753 14.45 -1.06 29.82
C PRO A 753 15.23 -2.12 29.02
N GLU A 754 16.46 -2.44 29.40
CA GLU A 754 17.27 -3.45 28.70
C GLU A 754 16.65 -4.85 28.78
N LYS A 755 16.01 -5.20 29.91
CA LYS A 755 15.27 -6.46 30.03
C LYS A 755 14.06 -6.52 29.10
N VAL A 756 13.39 -5.39 28.87
CA VAL A 756 12.27 -5.31 27.92
C VAL A 756 12.83 -5.51 26.51
N LEU A 757 13.90 -4.78 26.16
CA LEU A 757 14.51 -4.83 24.83
C LEU A 757 15.17 -6.17 24.48
N SER A 758 15.68 -6.93 25.47
CA SER A 758 16.28 -8.25 25.24
C SER A 758 15.33 -9.29 24.66
N ARG A 759 14.03 -8.98 24.61
CA ARG A 759 12.98 -9.81 24.03
C ARG A 759 12.87 -9.69 22.50
N VAL A 760 13.66 -8.82 21.86
CA VAL A 760 13.59 -8.53 20.41
C VAL A 760 13.61 -9.78 19.50
N ALA A 761 14.25 -10.86 19.94
CA ALA A 761 14.32 -12.12 19.20
C ALA A 761 13.06 -13.00 19.35
N GLU A 762 12.10 -12.63 20.20
CA GLU A 762 10.82 -13.34 20.31
C GLU A 762 10.06 -13.27 18.97
N PRO A 763 9.53 -14.39 18.46
CA PRO A 763 8.88 -14.43 17.14
C PRO A 763 7.71 -13.45 16.97
N GLU A 764 7.00 -13.14 18.06
CA GLU A 764 5.84 -12.23 18.06
C GLU A 764 6.24 -10.74 18.04
N LEU A 765 7.53 -10.43 18.21
CA LEU A 765 8.05 -9.06 18.40
C LEU A 765 8.88 -8.55 17.20
N VAL A 766 8.70 -9.16 16.03
CA VAL A 766 9.34 -8.74 14.78
C VAL A 766 8.98 -7.29 14.42
N TYR A 767 9.96 -6.57 13.87
CA TYR A 767 9.81 -5.15 13.56
C TYR A 767 10.49 -4.74 12.25
N GLY A 768 9.73 -4.11 11.36
CA GLY A 768 10.19 -3.42 10.15
C GLY A 768 9.24 -2.28 9.82
N THR A 769 9.72 -1.13 9.35
CA THR A 769 8.98 0.14 9.29
C THR A 769 9.17 0.84 7.95
N ASP A 770 8.74 2.10 7.81
CA ASP A 770 8.66 2.84 6.53
C ASP A 770 9.90 2.70 5.64
N GLU A 771 11.10 3.00 6.17
CA GLU A 771 12.35 2.93 5.42
C GLU A 771 12.74 1.51 4.99
N ASP A 772 12.18 0.48 5.61
CA ASP A 772 12.48 -0.92 5.28
C ASP A 772 11.67 -1.41 4.06
N THR A 773 10.57 -0.72 3.69
CA THR A 773 9.71 -1.11 2.55
C THR A 773 10.39 -0.95 1.19
N GLY A 774 11.39 -0.07 1.09
CA GLY A 774 12.30 0.06 -0.05
C GLY A 774 13.54 -0.85 0.01
N GLY A 775 13.65 -1.68 1.06
CA GLY A 775 14.81 -2.50 1.37
C GLY A 775 14.73 -3.95 0.84
N PRO A 776 15.71 -4.80 1.23
CA PRO A 776 15.80 -6.18 0.77
C PRO A 776 14.89 -7.16 1.53
N ASP A 777 14.23 -6.73 2.61
CA ASP A 777 13.45 -7.61 3.48
C ASP A 777 12.04 -7.82 2.92
N PRO A 778 11.71 -9.03 2.42
CA PRO A 778 10.40 -9.27 1.82
C PRO A 778 9.27 -9.42 2.86
N LEU A 779 9.57 -9.41 4.16
CA LEU A 779 8.58 -9.35 5.23
C LEU A 779 8.22 -7.92 5.63
N ALA A 780 8.98 -6.89 5.21
CA ALA A 780 8.64 -5.50 5.52
C ALA A 780 7.81 -4.90 4.36
N ARG A 781 6.67 -5.54 4.04
CA ARG A 781 5.87 -5.22 2.86
C ARG A 781 4.48 -4.79 3.24
N ARG A 782 3.98 -3.76 2.54
CA ARG A 782 2.59 -3.36 2.70
C ARG A 782 1.70 -4.42 2.07
N TYR A 783 0.56 -4.64 2.69
CA TYR A 783 -0.52 -5.41 2.09
C TYR A 783 -0.22 -6.90 1.90
N ASP A 784 0.83 -7.40 2.55
CA ASP A 784 1.12 -8.82 2.72
C ASP A 784 0.34 -9.40 3.90
N PHE A 785 0.40 -10.73 4.05
CA PHE A 785 -0.27 -11.40 5.14
C PHE A 785 0.27 -12.81 5.38
N SER A 786 0.24 -13.25 6.65
CA SER A 786 0.72 -14.55 7.13
C SER A 786 2.25 -14.71 7.16
N ARG A 787 2.74 -15.61 8.02
CA ARG A 787 4.15 -16.03 8.16
C ARG A 787 4.75 -16.52 6.85
N ASN A 788 3.94 -17.15 6.00
CA ASN A 788 4.30 -17.51 4.64
C ASN A 788 3.39 -16.74 3.67
N PRO A 789 3.81 -15.54 3.21
CA PRO A 789 3.00 -14.75 2.29
C PRO A 789 2.72 -15.42 0.94
N LEU A 790 3.46 -16.48 0.56
CA LEU A 790 3.13 -17.28 -0.62
C LEU A 790 1.77 -17.96 -0.51
N ASP A 791 1.40 -18.48 0.67
CA ASP A 791 0.10 -19.13 0.87
C ASP A 791 -1.05 -18.11 0.73
N PHE A 792 -0.81 -16.89 1.21
CA PHE A 792 -1.74 -15.77 1.02
C PHE A 792 -1.83 -15.35 -0.45
N ALA A 793 -0.71 -15.17 -1.14
CA ALA A 793 -0.67 -14.83 -2.56
C ALA A 793 -1.42 -15.86 -3.43
N GLN A 794 -1.24 -17.15 -3.14
CA GLN A 794 -2.00 -18.23 -3.78
C GLN A 794 -3.50 -18.13 -3.50
N SER A 795 -3.88 -17.87 -2.24
CA SER A 795 -5.28 -17.65 -1.85
C SER A 795 -5.91 -16.50 -2.64
N GLN A 796 -5.21 -15.37 -2.77
CA GLN A 796 -5.68 -14.20 -3.51
C GLN A 796 -5.91 -14.50 -5.00
N VAL A 797 -5.00 -15.25 -5.63
CA VAL A 797 -5.16 -15.68 -7.03
C VAL A 797 -6.33 -16.64 -7.21
N VAL A 798 -6.56 -17.56 -6.25
CA VAL A 798 -7.73 -18.45 -6.27
C VAL A 798 -9.02 -17.65 -6.22
N LEU A 799 -9.12 -16.65 -5.32
CA LEU A 799 -10.27 -15.75 -5.25
C LEU A 799 -10.46 -14.94 -6.54
N ALA A 800 -9.37 -14.39 -7.08
CA ALA A 800 -9.41 -13.63 -8.34
C ALA A 800 -9.94 -14.49 -9.49
N LYS A 801 -9.44 -15.72 -9.67
CA LYS A 801 -9.90 -16.67 -10.69
C LYS A 801 -11.38 -17.04 -10.49
N HIS A 802 -11.80 -17.28 -9.25
CA HIS A 802 -13.19 -17.61 -8.91
C HIS A 802 -14.16 -16.48 -9.26
N HIS A 803 -13.87 -15.25 -8.86
CA HIS A 803 -14.75 -14.11 -9.17
C HIS A 803 -14.75 -13.80 -10.67
N ARG A 804 -13.57 -13.87 -11.31
CA ARG A 804 -13.41 -13.60 -12.75
C ARG A 804 -14.27 -14.53 -13.61
N SER A 805 -14.37 -15.81 -13.27
CA SER A 805 -15.18 -16.78 -14.03
C SER A 805 -16.69 -16.56 -13.90
N ARG A 806 -17.14 -15.74 -12.93
CA ARG A 806 -18.55 -15.48 -12.61
C ARG A 806 -19.02 -14.06 -12.95
N LEU A 807 -18.15 -13.26 -13.58
CA LEU A 807 -18.48 -11.85 -13.90
C LEU A 807 -19.70 -11.72 -14.80
N LEU A 808 -19.80 -12.57 -15.83
CA LEU A 808 -20.91 -12.53 -16.79
C LEU A 808 -22.18 -13.20 -16.28
N SER A 809 -22.06 -14.19 -15.39
CA SER A 809 -23.19 -15.00 -14.92
C SER A 809 -23.86 -14.42 -13.68
N ASP A 810 -23.08 -13.86 -12.75
CA ASP A 810 -23.56 -13.55 -11.40
C ASP A 810 -23.29 -12.10 -10.98
N PHE A 811 -22.22 -11.48 -11.47
CA PHE A 811 -21.85 -10.12 -11.06
C PHE A 811 -22.61 -9.01 -11.80
N VAL A 812 -22.85 -9.23 -13.10
CA VAL A 812 -23.62 -8.34 -13.98
C VAL A 812 -25.00 -8.95 -14.23
N LYS A 813 -26.05 -8.20 -13.90
CA LYS A 813 -27.45 -8.66 -13.96
C LYS A 813 -28.18 -8.04 -15.16
N ASP A 814 -29.34 -8.58 -15.49
CA ASP A 814 -30.19 -8.00 -16.55
C ASP A 814 -30.54 -6.54 -16.23
N GLY A 815 -30.23 -5.64 -17.18
CA GLY A 815 -30.42 -4.20 -17.03
C GLY A 815 -29.22 -3.44 -16.46
N ASP A 816 -28.18 -4.13 -15.98
CA ASP A 816 -26.91 -3.51 -15.60
C ASP A 816 -26.13 -3.03 -16.84
N SER A 817 -25.27 -2.04 -16.64
CA SER A 817 -24.28 -1.66 -17.65
C SER A 817 -23.15 -2.70 -17.78
N TRP A 818 -22.70 -2.94 -19.02
CA TRP A 818 -21.52 -3.75 -19.34
C TRP A 818 -20.21 -3.19 -18.76
N ASP A 819 -20.19 -1.91 -18.42
CA ASP A 819 -19.10 -1.27 -17.69
C ASP A 819 -18.75 -1.99 -16.36
N ARG A 820 -19.74 -2.65 -15.74
CA ARG A 820 -19.52 -3.47 -14.54
C ARG A 820 -18.64 -4.70 -14.81
N VAL A 821 -18.70 -5.31 -16.00
CA VAL A 821 -17.82 -6.45 -16.34
C VAL A 821 -16.37 -6.00 -16.38
N ARG A 822 -16.09 -4.89 -17.08
CA ARG A 822 -14.75 -4.30 -17.14
C ARG A 822 -14.24 -4.00 -15.75
N TYR A 823 -15.08 -3.37 -14.93
CA TYR A 823 -14.74 -3.08 -13.55
C TYR A 823 -14.37 -4.34 -12.75
N GLY A 824 -15.24 -5.37 -12.72
CA GLY A 824 -14.97 -6.59 -11.98
C GLY A 824 -13.71 -7.32 -12.50
N TYR A 825 -13.46 -7.27 -13.81
CA TYR A 825 -12.24 -7.82 -14.39
C TYR A 825 -10.99 -7.07 -13.90
N GLU A 826 -10.97 -5.74 -13.98
CA GLU A 826 -9.85 -4.91 -13.49
C GLU A 826 -9.60 -5.09 -11.99
N LEU A 827 -10.65 -5.29 -11.18
CA LEU A 827 -10.52 -5.60 -9.75
C LEU A 827 -9.82 -6.95 -9.52
N THR A 828 -10.28 -8.02 -10.18
CA THR A 828 -9.63 -9.34 -10.05
C THR A 828 -8.21 -9.35 -10.63
N LEU A 829 -7.96 -8.59 -11.68
CA LEU A 829 -6.63 -8.41 -12.25
C LEU A 829 -5.70 -7.66 -11.30
N SER A 830 -6.22 -6.69 -10.55
CA SER A 830 -5.49 -5.98 -9.50
C SER A 830 -5.07 -6.92 -8.36
N MET A 831 -5.98 -7.81 -7.91
CA MET A 831 -5.66 -8.82 -6.88
C MET A 831 -4.50 -9.71 -7.33
N GLN A 832 -4.57 -10.22 -8.56
CA GLN A 832 -3.51 -11.04 -9.16
C GLN A 832 -2.18 -10.27 -9.26
N THR A 833 -2.22 -9.03 -9.73
CA THR A 833 -1.01 -8.20 -9.93
C THR A 833 -0.34 -7.86 -8.59
N ARG A 834 -1.13 -7.54 -7.54
CA ARG A 834 -0.62 -7.30 -6.18
C ARG A 834 0.06 -8.55 -5.61
N ALA A 835 -0.53 -9.74 -5.80
CA ALA A 835 0.06 -11.00 -5.37
C ALA A 835 1.39 -11.31 -6.11
N VAL A 836 1.46 -11.04 -7.41
CA VAL A 836 2.70 -11.18 -8.21
C VAL A 836 3.78 -10.21 -7.73
N SER A 837 3.46 -8.94 -7.50
CA SER A 837 4.41 -7.94 -6.99
C SER A 837 4.99 -8.34 -5.63
N MET A 838 4.12 -8.82 -4.74
CA MET A 838 4.52 -9.31 -3.42
C MET A 838 5.56 -10.43 -3.54
N MET A 839 5.31 -11.45 -4.36
CA MET A 839 6.22 -12.60 -4.51
C MET A 839 7.50 -12.27 -5.27
N ALA A 840 7.48 -11.30 -6.19
CA ALA A 840 8.69 -10.92 -6.92
C ALA A 840 9.79 -10.37 -6.01
N ASN A 841 9.44 -9.73 -4.89
CA ASN A 841 10.38 -9.17 -3.92
C ASN A 841 11.08 -10.20 -3.02
N TRP A 842 10.57 -11.43 -2.96
CA TRP A 842 11.23 -12.53 -2.23
C TRP A 842 12.51 -13.01 -2.92
N ILE A 843 12.63 -12.76 -4.22
CA ILE A 843 13.73 -13.22 -5.07
C ILE A 843 14.91 -12.27 -4.87
N GLY A 844 16.05 -12.81 -4.42
CA GLY A 844 17.19 -12.02 -3.96
C GLY A 844 16.94 -11.30 -2.62
N GLY A 845 15.85 -11.62 -1.92
CA GLY A 845 15.52 -11.04 -0.62
C GLY A 845 16.42 -11.51 0.52
N ALA A 846 16.49 -10.71 1.58
CA ALA A 846 17.16 -11.07 2.84
C ALA A 846 16.41 -10.45 4.02
N PHE A 847 16.12 -11.26 5.04
CA PHE A 847 15.53 -10.79 6.29
C PHE A 847 16.51 -9.88 7.02
N VAL A 848 16.01 -8.75 7.51
CA VAL A 848 16.77 -7.78 8.31
C VAL A 848 16.25 -7.83 9.75
N TYR A 849 17.18 -7.96 10.69
CA TYR A 849 16.90 -8.03 12.13
C TYR A 849 17.65 -6.93 12.87
N ARG A 850 16.97 -6.33 13.87
CA ARG A 850 17.52 -5.24 14.69
C ARG A 850 18.13 -5.72 16.01
N ASP A 851 18.27 -7.03 16.15
CA ASP A 851 18.87 -7.71 17.29
C ASP A 851 20.30 -7.17 17.55
N LYS A 852 20.64 -6.93 18.81
CA LYS A 852 21.98 -6.51 19.20
C LYS A 852 22.84 -7.72 19.58
N LYS A 853 24.14 -7.61 19.36
CA LYS A 853 25.10 -8.64 19.78
C LYS A 853 24.98 -8.87 21.29
N GLY A 854 24.66 -10.12 21.68
CA GLY A 854 24.46 -10.51 23.07
C GLY A 854 22.99 -10.57 23.51
N ASP A 855 22.04 -10.17 22.66
CA ASP A 855 20.62 -10.40 22.93
C ASP A 855 20.34 -11.92 23.00
N PRO A 856 19.52 -12.38 23.96
CA PRO A 856 19.13 -13.79 24.07
C PRO A 856 18.49 -14.28 22.77
N ASN A 857 18.97 -15.42 22.24
CA ASN A 857 18.54 -15.98 20.96
C ASN A 857 18.68 -15.02 19.76
N GLY A 858 19.59 -14.03 19.84
CA GLY A 858 19.78 -13.03 18.80
C GLY A 858 20.12 -13.64 17.44
N ARG A 859 19.40 -13.20 16.41
CA ARG A 859 19.59 -13.58 15.02
C ARG A 859 20.74 -12.80 14.38
N HIS A 860 21.22 -13.25 13.23
CA HIS A 860 22.15 -12.44 12.46
C HIS A 860 21.42 -11.21 11.92
N PRO A 861 22.04 -10.02 11.86
CA PRO A 861 21.35 -8.81 11.37
C PRO A 861 20.82 -8.91 9.94
N VAL A 862 21.40 -9.82 9.14
CA VAL A 862 20.99 -10.11 7.76
C VAL A 862 20.99 -11.62 7.57
N GLU A 863 19.88 -12.19 7.14
CA GLU A 863 19.73 -13.61 6.79
C GLU A 863 19.10 -13.75 5.40
N VAL A 864 19.76 -14.45 4.48
CA VAL A 864 19.23 -14.63 3.11
C VAL A 864 17.95 -15.47 3.17
N VAL A 865 16.94 -15.09 2.39
CA VAL A 865 15.71 -15.87 2.26
C VAL A 865 16.05 -17.29 1.78
N PRO A 866 15.54 -18.36 2.39
CA PRO A 866 15.88 -19.73 1.99
C PRO A 866 15.64 -20.00 0.50
N ALA A 867 16.58 -20.67 -0.18
CA ALA A 867 16.54 -20.89 -1.63
C ALA A 867 15.22 -21.52 -2.10
N LYS A 868 14.66 -22.48 -1.33
CA LYS A 868 13.36 -23.08 -1.63
C LYS A 868 12.24 -22.03 -1.69
N GLN A 869 12.18 -21.11 -0.73
CA GLN A 869 11.14 -20.07 -0.71
C GLN A 869 11.31 -19.09 -1.89
N GLN A 870 12.55 -18.74 -2.23
CA GLN A 870 12.82 -17.91 -3.41
C GLN A 870 12.39 -18.60 -4.72
N ARG A 871 12.65 -19.92 -4.86
CA ARG A 871 12.22 -20.70 -6.02
C ARG A 871 10.71 -20.84 -6.11
N ASP A 872 10.05 -21.10 -4.98
CA ASP A 872 8.59 -21.20 -4.93
C ASP A 872 7.92 -19.87 -5.31
N ALA A 873 8.46 -18.75 -4.79
CA ALA A 873 8.01 -17.39 -5.14
C ALA A 873 8.28 -17.06 -6.62
N MET A 874 9.47 -17.39 -7.14
CA MET A 874 9.80 -17.25 -8.55
C MET A 874 8.83 -18.03 -9.43
N ASN A 875 8.57 -19.30 -9.09
CA ASN A 875 7.67 -20.14 -9.87
C ASN A 875 6.25 -19.56 -9.89
N PHE A 876 5.76 -19.06 -8.75
CA PHE A 876 4.47 -18.37 -8.67
C PHE A 876 4.42 -17.14 -9.59
N VAL A 877 5.44 -16.26 -9.55
CA VAL A 877 5.51 -15.07 -10.42
C VAL A 877 5.50 -15.46 -11.89
N LEU A 878 6.30 -16.46 -12.26
CA LEU A 878 6.40 -16.96 -13.63
C LEU A 878 5.04 -17.49 -14.11
N THR A 879 4.38 -18.35 -13.33
CA THR A 879 3.12 -18.97 -13.77
C THR A 879 1.94 -18.01 -13.78
N GLU A 880 1.85 -17.10 -12.81
CA GLU A 880 0.70 -16.21 -12.65
C GLU A 880 0.82 -14.89 -13.42
N SER A 881 1.95 -14.63 -14.09
CA SER A 881 2.10 -13.43 -14.92
C SER A 881 2.50 -13.70 -16.37
N PHE A 882 3.13 -14.84 -16.71
CA PHE A 882 3.64 -15.07 -18.07
C PHE A 882 2.74 -15.94 -18.95
N ARG A 883 1.86 -16.75 -18.37
CA ARG A 883 1.01 -17.67 -19.12
C ARG A 883 -0.30 -17.01 -19.54
N ASP A 884 -0.80 -17.38 -20.72
CA ASP A 884 -2.04 -16.81 -21.27
C ASP A 884 -3.27 -17.16 -20.43
N ASP A 885 -3.33 -18.40 -19.92
CA ASP A 885 -4.42 -18.92 -19.11
C ASP A 885 -4.53 -18.22 -17.74
N ALA A 886 -3.41 -17.69 -17.21
CA ALA A 886 -3.39 -16.92 -15.97
C ALA A 886 -4.30 -15.69 -16.02
N PHE A 887 -4.59 -15.15 -17.20
CA PHE A 887 -5.43 -13.95 -17.36
C PHE A 887 -6.92 -14.26 -17.56
N GLY A 888 -7.30 -15.53 -17.76
CA GLY A 888 -8.70 -15.96 -17.89
C GLY A 888 -9.48 -15.26 -19.00
N LEU A 889 -8.79 -14.83 -20.07
CA LEU A 889 -9.40 -14.09 -21.17
C LEU A 889 -10.17 -15.03 -22.10
N THR A 890 -11.45 -14.74 -22.33
CA THR A 890 -12.28 -15.44 -23.33
C THR A 890 -12.84 -14.44 -24.36
N PRO A 891 -13.19 -14.87 -25.58
CA PRO A 891 -13.84 -14.01 -26.56
C PRO A 891 -15.18 -13.44 -26.08
N GLU A 892 -15.88 -14.16 -25.20
CA GLU A 892 -17.13 -13.67 -24.60
C GLU A 892 -16.85 -12.55 -23.61
N LEU A 893 -15.96 -12.80 -22.64
CA LEU A 893 -15.61 -11.82 -21.62
C LEU A 893 -15.05 -10.53 -22.23
N THR A 894 -14.11 -10.64 -23.16
CA THR A 894 -13.46 -9.48 -23.80
C THR A 894 -14.41 -8.62 -24.62
N ARG A 895 -15.46 -9.19 -25.23
CA ARG A 895 -16.49 -8.41 -25.94
C ARG A 895 -17.46 -7.70 -24.99
N SER A 896 -17.53 -8.13 -23.73
CA SER A 896 -18.40 -7.56 -22.71
C SER A 896 -17.72 -6.51 -21.82
N MET A 897 -16.42 -6.24 -21.99
CA MET A 897 -15.69 -5.21 -21.24
C MET A 897 -15.90 -3.80 -21.82
N GLY A 898 -17.14 -3.31 -21.81
CA GLY A 898 -17.49 -1.95 -22.22
C GLY A 898 -17.06 -0.87 -21.22
N LEU A 899 -17.28 0.39 -21.56
CA LEU A 899 -17.08 1.56 -20.68
C LEU A 899 -18.19 2.59 -20.93
N ASP A 900 -18.81 3.06 -19.85
CA ASP A 900 -19.82 4.13 -19.92
C ASP A 900 -19.18 5.50 -19.88
N LYS A 901 -19.42 6.33 -20.90
CA LYS A 901 -18.82 7.66 -21.02
C LYS A 901 -19.75 8.75 -20.50
N TRP A 902 -19.30 9.44 -19.47
CA TRP A 902 -20.00 10.57 -18.84
C TRP A 902 -19.19 11.86 -18.98
N LEU A 903 -19.84 12.99 -19.30
CA LEU A 903 -19.14 14.27 -19.55
C LEU A 903 -18.54 14.90 -18.28
N ASP A 904 -19.11 14.59 -17.13
CA ASP A 904 -18.67 15.00 -15.80
C ASP A 904 -17.54 14.11 -15.23
N ASP A 905 -17.29 12.94 -15.82
CA ASP A 905 -16.12 12.11 -15.55
C ASP A 905 -15.08 12.25 -16.67
N ARG A 906 -14.14 13.18 -16.47
CA ARG A 906 -13.03 13.43 -17.41
C ARG A 906 -12.21 12.18 -17.73
N MET A 907 -12.06 11.27 -16.77
CA MET A 907 -11.25 10.07 -16.94
C MET A 907 -12.00 9.06 -17.82
N SER A 908 -13.27 8.79 -17.54
CA SER A 908 -14.08 7.92 -18.41
C SER A 908 -14.29 8.53 -19.82
N PHE A 909 -14.58 9.83 -19.91
CA PHE A 909 -14.83 10.50 -21.19
C PHE A 909 -13.67 10.35 -22.19
N SER A 910 -12.43 10.52 -21.70
CA SER A 910 -11.21 10.44 -22.50
C SER A 910 -10.69 9.02 -22.71
N SER A 911 -11.20 8.05 -21.97
CA SER A 911 -10.76 6.66 -22.05
C SER A 911 -11.32 5.91 -23.26
N GLU A 912 -10.58 4.91 -23.75
CA GLU A 912 -11.03 4.06 -24.84
C GLU A 912 -12.14 3.11 -24.37
N ALA A 913 -13.19 2.99 -25.18
CA ALA A 913 -14.34 2.13 -24.90
C ALA A 913 -13.98 0.65 -25.09
N THR A 914 -13.08 0.34 -26.02
CA THR A 914 -12.51 -0.99 -26.15
C THR A 914 -11.37 -1.17 -25.13
N TRP A 915 -11.52 -2.10 -24.18
CA TRP A 915 -10.47 -2.38 -23.21
C TRP A 915 -9.17 -2.84 -23.93
N PRO A 916 -8.01 -2.17 -23.74
CA PRO A 916 -6.82 -2.42 -24.53
C PRO A 916 -6.07 -3.67 -24.02
N ILE A 917 -6.57 -4.85 -24.39
CA ILE A 917 -6.12 -6.16 -23.89
C ILE A 917 -4.59 -6.30 -23.95
N HIS A 918 -3.98 -6.15 -25.13
CA HIS A 918 -2.54 -6.37 -25.29
C HIS A 918 -1.71 -5.41 -24.44
N ASP A 919 -2.10 -4.13 -24.34
CA ASP A 919 -1.36 -3.15 -23.55
C ASP A 919 -1.47 -3.42 -22.05
N ARG A 920 -2.66 -3.82 -21.56
CA ARG A 920 -2.88 -4.10 -20.13
C ARG A 920 -2.14 -5.37 -19.70
N ILE A 921 -2.22 -6.43 -20.48
CA ILE A 921 -1.53 -7.68 -20.20
C ILE A 921 0.00 -7.50 -20.31
N MET A 922 0.47 -6.81 -21.36
CA MET A 922 1.89 -6.51 -21.52
C MET A 922 2.41 -5.62 -20.39
N GLY A 923 1.62 -4.69 -19.86
CA GLY A 923 1.98 -3.86 -18.71
C GLY A 923 2.34 -4.69 -17.47
N ILE A 924 1.53 -5.71 -17.17
CA ILE A 924 1.76 -6.63 -16.05
C ILE A 924 2.99 -7.51 -16.31
N GLN A 925 3.06 -8.13 -17.48
CA GLN A 925 4.19 -8.97 -17.91
C GLN A 925 5.53 -8.23 -17.85
N ALA A 926 5.57 -7.00 -18.36
CA ALA A 926 6.75 -6.15 -18.33
C ALA A 926 7.11 -5.73 -16.90
N SER A 927 6.13 -5.39 -16.07
CA SER A 927 6.38 -5.02 -14.67
C SER A 927 6.96 -6.20 -13.87
N SER A 928 6.43 -7.42 -14.07
CA SER A 928 7.02 -8.65 -13.51
C SER A 928 8.47 -8.85 -13.94
N LEU A 929 8.76 -8.72 -15.23
CA LEU A 929 10.13 -8.77 -15.73
C LEU A 929 11.01 -7.70 -15.08
N THR A 930 10.50 -6.50 -14.80
CA THR A 930 11.28 -5.41 -14.19
C THR A 930 11.65 -5.76 -12.76
N MET A 931 10.71 -6.30 -11.99
CA MET A 931 10.98 -6.74 -10.61
C MET A 931 12.01 -7.88 -10.56
N LEU A 932 11.96 -8.81 -11.53
CA LEU A 932 12.87 -9.96 -11.59
C LEU A 932 14.27 -9.62 -12.13
N MET A 933 14.36 -8.73 -13.13
CA MET A 933 15.59 -8.51 -13.91
C MET A 933 16.21 -7.12 -13.75
N ASN A 934 15.70 -6.26 -12.87
CA ASN A 934 16.38 -4.99 -12.60
C ASN A 934 17.78 -5.24 -12.00
N PRO A 935 18.74 -4.33 -12.23
CA PRO A 935 20.12 -4.52 -11.77
C PRO A 935 20.26 -4.77 -10.27
N THR A 936 19.42 -4.15 -9.44
CA THR A 936 19.44 -4.32 -7.98
C THR A 936 19.03 -5.73 -7.56
N THR A 937 17.97 -6.30 -8.15
CA THR A 937 17.58 -7.70 -7.89
C THR A 937 18.67 -8.68 -8.32
N LEU A 938 19.18 -8.55 -9.54
CA LEU A 938 20.23 -9.44 -10.06
C LEU A 938 21.52 -9.37 -9.22
N LYS A 939 21.92 -8.16 -8.81
CA LYS A 939 23.06 -7.93 -7.91
C LYS A 939 22.82 -8.54 -6.53
N ARG A 940 21.62 -8.41 -5.96
CA ARG A 940 21.29 -9.02 -4.66
C ARG A 940 21.40 -10.53 -4.71
N VAL A 941 20.88 -11.18 -5.76
CA VAL A 941 21.03 -12.63 -5.95
C VAL A 941 22.51 -13.00 -6.00
N TYR A 942 23.30 -12.29 -6.80
CA TYR A 942 24.74 -12.53 -6.90
C TYR A 942 25.49 -12.33 -5.56
N ASP A 943 25.22 -11.25 -4.82
CA ASP A 943 25.86 -11.01 -3.53
C ASP A 943 25.40 -12.01 -2.46
N ASN A 944 24.18 -12.54 -2.56
CA ASN A 944 23.65 -13.55 -1.63
C ASN A 944 24.37 -14.89 -1.78
N GLU A 945 24.89 -15.23 -2.95
CA GLU A 945 25.77 -16.40 -3.14
C GLU A 945 27.03 -16.32 -2.24
N VAL A 946 27.48 -15.13 -1.87
CA VAL A 946 28.62 -14.92 -0.95
C VAL A 946 28.19 -14.96 0.52
N ARG A 947 26.92 -14.63 0.82
CA ARG A 947 26.38 -14.61 2.18
C ARG A 947 25.98 -16.00 2.69
N VAL A 948 25.64 -16.90 1.77
CA VAL A 948 25.24 -18.28 2.08
C VAL A 948 26.50 -19.18 2.07
N PRO A 949 26.75 -19.99 3.11
CA PRO A 949 27.85 -20.94 3.13
C PRO A 949 27.77 -21.93 1.95
N GLU A 950 28.92 -22.36 1.41
CA GLU A 950 28.97 -23.34 0.29
C GLU A 950 28.24 -24.67 0.57
N SER A 951 28.05 -25.02 1.84
CA SER A 951 27.32 -26.22 2.27
C SER A 951 25.80 -26.07 2.21
N GLU A 952 25.29 -24.86 2.03
CA GLU A 952 23.87 -24.54 2.03
C GLU A 952 23.40 -24.20 0.60
N ASP A 953 22.13 -24.48 0.34
CA ASP A 953 21.51 -24.23 -0.96
C ASP A 953 21.21 -22.73 -1.14
N SER A 954 21.56 -22.19 -2.31
CA SER A 954 21.36 -20.78 -2.67
C SER A 954 20.76 -20.67 -4.07
N LEU A 955 19.86 -19.71 -4.25
CA LEU A 955 19.40 -19.32 -5.59
C LEU A 955 20.54 -18.57 -6.27
N THR A 956 20.97 -19.03 -7.45
CA THR A 956 22.09 -18.42 -8.18
C THR A 956 21.63 -17.51 -9.30
N LEU A 957 22.47 -16.57 -9.71
CA LEU A 957 22.18 -15.66 -10.82
C LEU A 957 21.91 -16.41 -12.15
N PRO A 958 22.69 -17.45 -12.55
CA PRO A 958 22.36 -18.26 -13.72
C PRO A 958 21.02 -18.99 -13.61
N GLU A 959 20.66 -19.49 -12.41
CA GLU A 959 19.39 -20.19 -12.19
C GLU A 959 18.20 -19.25 -12.39
N LEU A 960 18.25 -18.04 -11.84
CA LEU A 960 17.20 -17.03 -12.00
C LEU A 960 17.01 -16.66 -13.48
N MET A 961 18.07 -16.25 -14.17
CA MET A 961 18.00 -15.83 -15.58
C MET A 961 17.54 -16.98 -16.48
N GLY A 962 18.08 -18.19 -16.26
CA GLY A 962 17.70 -19.38 -17.00
C GLY A 962 16.24 -19.79 -16.78
N SER A 963 15.72 -19.66 -15.56
CA SER A 963 14.32 -19.99 -15.24
C SER A 963 13.34 -19.02 -15.91
N VAL A 964 13.64 -17.72 -15.90
CA VAL A 964 12.87 -16.70 -16.62
C VAL A 964 12.87 -17.00 -18.13
N SER A 965 14.04 -17.23 -18.71
CA SER A 965 14.19 -17.55 -20.14
C SER A 965 13.43 -18.82 -20.52
N LYS A 966 13.54 -19.88 -19.69
CA LYS A 966 12.85 -21.15 -19.91
C LYS A 966 11.34 -21.01 -19.92
N GLU A 967 10.74 -20.29 -18.96
CA GLU A 967 9.28 -20.12 -18.93
C GLU A 967 8.79 -19.33 -20.15
N ILE A 968 9.48 -18.23 -20.51
CA ILE A 968 9.10 -17.31 -21.61
C ILE A 968 9.21 -17.97 -22.98
N TRP A 969 10.13 -18.92 -23.15
CA TRP A 969 10.40 -19.60 -24.42
C TRP A 969 9.94 -21.06 -24.45
N SER A 970 9.10 -21.48 -23.50
CA SER A 970 8.66 -22.88 -23.35
C SER A 970 7.95 -23.46 -24.58
N GLU A 971 7.37 -22.62 -25.43
CA GLU A 971 6.77 -23.04 -26.71
C GLU A 971 7.79 -23.61 -27.69
N LEU A 972 9.07 -23.21 -27.60
CA LEU A 972 10.13 -23.71 -28.47
C LEU A 972 10.51 -25.16 -28.18
N ASP A 973 10.18 -25.67 -26.99
CA ASP A 973 10.39 -27.06 -26.60
C ASP A 973 9.25 -27.99 -27.09
N GLN A 974 8.14 -27.42 -27.58
CA GLN A 974 7.00 -28.20 -28.06
C GLN A 974 7.32 -28.86 -29.41
N LYS A 975 7.56 -30.18 -29.38
CA LYS A 975 7.68 -31.01 -30.59
C LYS A 975 6.30 -31.46 -31.07
N GLY A 976 5.46 -30.51 -31.47
CA GLY A 976 4.10 -30.76 -31.93
C GLY A 976 4.06 -31.43 -33.32
N THR A 977 3.14 -32.40 -33.49
CA THR A 977 2.78 -32.98 -34.78
C THR A 977 1.64 -32.22 -35.48
N GLU A 978 0.98 -31.29 -34.79
CA GLU A 978 -0.16 -30.50 -35.30
C GLU A 978 0.29 -29.32 -36.18
N LYS A 979 -0.56 -28.92 -37.13
CA LYS A 979 -0.36 -27.72 -37.97
C LYS A 979 -1.01 -26.51 -37.31
N PHE A 980 -0.22 -25.47 -37.05
CA PHE A 980 -0.69 -24.22 -36.43
C PHE A 980 -1.33 -23.29 -37.46
N THR A 981 -2.24 -22.43 -37.00
CA THR A 981 -2.93 -21.44 -37.84
C THR A 981 -2.81 -20.06 -37.24
N VAL A 982 -3.04 -19.00 -38.01
CA VAL A 982 -3.00 -17.62 -37.50
C VAL A 982 -4.02 -17.34 -36.38
N ARG A 983 -5.04 -18.21 -36.20
CA ARG A 983 -6.06 -18.12 -35.13
C ARG A 983 -5.83 -19.13 -33.99
N LYS A 984 -4.94 -20.10 -34.19
CA LYS A 984 -4.44 -21.06 -33.18
C LYS A 984 -2.92 -21.18 -33.39
N PRO A 985 -2.16 -20.10 -33.10
CA PRO A 985 -0.73 -20.04 -33.39
C PRO A 985 0.07 -20.92 -32.43
N LEU A 986 1.30 -21.28 -32.81
CA LEU A 986 2.23 -21.96 -31.90
C LEU A 986 2.58 -21.05 -30.72
N ILE A 987 2.93 -19.79 -31.03
CA ILE A 987 3.21 -18.76 -30.02
C ILE A 987 2.09 -17.73 -30.08
N SER A 988 1.37 -17.52 -28.99
CA SER A 988 0.25 -16.57 -28.95
C SER A 988 0.67 -15.11 -29.13
N SER A 989 -0.28 -14.21 -29.38
CA SER A 989 0.03 -12.77 -29.47
C SER A 989 0.56 -12.18 -28.17
N LEU A 990 0.11 -12.68 -27.01
CA LEU A 990 0.56 -12.21 -25.70
C LEU A 990 2.00 -12.70 -25.46
N ARG A 991 2.25 -13.98 -25.76
CA ARG A 991 3.57 -14.61 -25.62
C ARG A 991 4.62 -14.02 -26.53
N ARG A 992 4.29 -13.69 -27.78
CA ARG A 992 5.22 -12.97 -28.69
C ARG A 992 5.63 -11.61 -28.15
N ASN A 993 4.71 -10.86 -27.53
CA ASN A 993 5.04 -9.57 -26.93
C ASN A 993 5.99 -9.75 -25.73
N LEU A 994 5.70 -10.71 -24.84
CA LEU A 994 6.57 -11.07 -23.71
C LEU A 994 7.98 -11.51 -24.15
N GLN A 995 8.07 -12.37 -25.18
CA GLN A 995 9.35 -12.83 -25.73
C GLN A 995 10.17 -11.68 -26.32
N ARG A 996 9.52 -10.74 -27.02
CA ARG A 996 10.20 -9.54 -27.56
C ARG A 996 10.73 -8.66 -26.44
N GLU A 997 9.92 -8.41 -25.42
CA GLU A 997 10.30 -7.63 -24.23
C GLU A 997 11.50 -8.27 -23.50
N HIS A 998 11.49 -9.59 -23.32
CA HIS A 998 12.60 -10.31 -22.69
C HIS A 998 13.91 -10.20 -23.50
N VAL A 999 13.84 -10.30 -24.83
CA VAL A 999 15.01 -10.10 -25.71
C VAL A 999 15.56 -8.68 -25.60
N GLU A 1000 14.70 -7.67 -25.59
CA GLU A 1000 15.12 -6.27 -25.43
C GLU A 1000 15.90 -6.08 -24.11
N ARG A 1001 15.37 -6.61 -23.00
CA ARG A 1001 16.04 -6.53 -21.69
C ARG A 1001 17.36 -7.25 -21.64
N LEU A 1002 17.44 -8.45 -22.21
CA LEU A 1002 18.70 -9.18 -22.26
C LEU A 1002 19.75 -8.42 -23.08
N ILE A 1003 19.36 -7.83 -24.22
CA ILE A 1003 20.25 -7.00 -25.05
C ILE A 1003 20.77 -5.81 -24.24
N ASP A 1004 19.90 -5.08 -23.56
CA ASP A 1004 20.33 -3.90 -22.82
C ASP A 1004 21.19 -4.26 -21.59
N LEU A 1005 20.95 -5.41 -20.96
CA LEU A 1005 21.83 -5.96 -19.92
C LEU A 1005 23.23 -6.36 -20.45
N THR A 1006 23.40 -6.55 -21.77
CA THR A 1006 24.74 -6.77 -22.35
C THR A 1006 25.55 -5.49 -22.46
N LEU A 1007 24.91 -4.32 -22.61
CA LEU A 1007 25.58 -3.07 -22.96
C LEU A 1007 26.47 -2.52 -21.82
N PRO A 1008 27.70 -2.04 -22.14
CA PRO A 1008 28.59 -1.43 -21.16
C PRO A 1008 28.05 -0.06 -20.72
N GLY A 1009 27.22 -0.06 -19.68
CA GLY A 1009 26.57 1.14 -19.12
C GLY A 1009 25.52 0.85 -18.04
N GLY A 1010 24.99 -0.38 -17.96
CA GLY A 1010 23.87 -0.75 -17.09
C GLY A 1010 24.15 -0.91 -15.59
N GLY A 1011 25.32 -0.51 -15.09
CA GLY A 1011 25.61 -0.52 -13.65
C GLY A 1011 27.10 -0.40 -13.32
N SER A 1012 27.46 0.55 -12.45
CA SER A 1012 28.84 0.78 -11.97
C SER A 1012 29.33 -0.27 -10.97
N SER A 1013 28.68 -1.45 -10.89
CA SER A 1013 28.93 -2.44 -9.84
C SER A 1013 29.78 -3.62 -10.33
N ALA A 1014 30.48 -4.28 -9.41
CA ALA A 1014 31.28 -5.46 -9.73
C ALA A 1014 30.44 -6.63 -10.29
N ALA A 1015 29.16 -6.72 -9.89
CA ALA A 1015 28.22 -7.74 -10.37
C ALA A 1015 27.80 -7.54 -11.85
N ALA A 1016 27.86 -6.30 -12.37
CA ALA A 1016 27.38 -5.96 -13.71
C ALA A 1016 28.04 -6.78 -14.82
N ARG A 1017 29.33 -7.12 -14.67
CA ARG A 1017 30.04 -7.97 -15.65
C ARG A 1017 29.50 -9.39 -15.70
N ALA A 1018 29.22 -9.99 -14.54
CA ALA A 1018 28.64 -11.33 -14.47
C ALA A 1018 27.23 -11.35 -15.10
N ILE A 1019 26.43 -10.32 -14.81
CA ILE A 1019 25.09 -10.14 -15.39
C ILE A 1019 25.17 -10.03 -16.93
N SER A 1020 26.05 -9.17 -17.47
CA SER A 1020 26.21 -8.99 -18.92
C SER A 1020 26.69 -10.27 -19.63
N MET A 1021 27.63 -11.01 -19.03
CA MET A 1021 28.08 -12.31 -19.56
C MET A 1021 26.95 -13.34 -19.62
N LEU A 1022 26.16 -13.45 -18.54
CA LEU A 1022 25.05 -14.40 -18.48
C LEU A 1022 23.89 -13.98 -19.40
N ALA A 1023 23.64 -12.68 -19.55
CA ALA A 1023 22.67 -12.16 -20.52
C ALA A 1023 23.06 -12.55 -21.95
N SER A 1024 24.34 -12.38 -22.29
CA SER A 1024 24.90 -12.79 -23.58
C SER A 1024 24.76 -14.30 -23.84
N GLU A 1025 24.99 -15.14 -22.83
CA GLU A 1025 24.80 -16.59 -22.98
C GLU A 1025 23.32 -16.97 -23.12
N ASN A 1026 22.42 -16.32 -22.39
CA ASN A 1026 20.97 -16.53 -22.54
C ASN A 1026 20.49 -16.18 -23.95
N LEU A 1027 20.97 -15.06 -24.52
CA LEU A 1027 20.70 -14.67 -25.91
C LEU A 1027 21.15 -15.75 -26.91
N ARG A 1028 22.37 -16.31 -26.72
CA ARG A 1028 22.88 -17.41 -27.56
C ARG A 1028 22.04 -18.68 -27.41
N GLU A 1029 21.61 -19.02 -26.20
CA GLU A 1029 20.74 -20.16 -25.95
C GLU A 1029 19.38 -20.00 -26.64
N ILE A 1030 18.79 -18.81 -26.58
CA ILE A 1030 17.53 -18.51 -27.27
C ILE A 1030 17.69 -18.73 -28.78
N VAL A 1031 18.75 -18.22 -29.41
CA VAL A 1031 19.02 -18.46 -30.84
C VAL A 1031 19.10 -19.96 -31.14
N ARG A 1032 19.83 -20.74 -30.34
CA ARG A 1032 19.91 -22.22 -30.50
C ARG A 1032 18.53 -22.87 -30.43
N LYS A 1033 17.67 -22.44 -29.51
CA LYS A 1033 16.29 -22.95 -29.37
C LYS A 1033 15.42 -22.56 -30.56
N ILE A 1034 15.54 -21.32 -31.05
CA ILE A 1034 14.83 -20.85 -32.24
C ILE A 1034 15.22 -21.70 -33.46
N ASP A 1035 16.52 -21.89 -33.69
CA ASP A 1035 17.03 -22.68 -34.81
C ASP A 1035 16.54 -24.13 -34.75
N SER A 1036 16.56 -24.74 -33.56
CA SER A 1036 16.04 -26.10 -33.33
C SER A 1036 14.54 -26.19 -33.59
N CYS A 1037 13.75 -25.22 -33.13
CA CYS A 1037 12.30 -25.18 -33.33
C CYS A 1037 11.95 -25.03 -34.81
N GLN A 1038 12.64 -24.13 -35.52
CA GLN A 1038 12.45 -23.92 -36.96
C GLN A 1038 12.85 -25.16 -37.78
N ALA A 1039 13.95 -25.82 -37.43
CA ALA A 1039 14.38 -27.06 -38.09
C ALA A 1039 13.38 -28.22 -37.90
N ALA A 1040 12.67 -28.27 -36.77
CA ALA A 1040 11.74 -29.35 -36.46
C ALA A 1040 10.34 -29.20 -37.11
N GLY A 1041 9.98 -28.04 -37.67
CA GLY A 1041 8.61 -27.81 -38.15
C GLY A 1041 8.30 -26.47 -38.82
N ALA A 1042 9.26 -25.85 -39.54
CA ALA A 1042 9.04 -24.55 -40.20
C ALA A 1042 7.80 -24.47 -41.10
N ASP A 1043 7.38 -25.57 -41.74
CA ASP A 1043 6.20 -25.69 -42.59
C ASP A 1043 4.87 -25.82 -41.81
N ARG A 1044 4.96 -26.04 -40.49
CA ARG A 1044 3.83 -26.24 -39.58
C ARG A 1044 3.52 -25.01 -38.73
N HIS A 1045 4.45 -24.07 -38.62
CA HIS A 1045 4.25 -22.82 -37.90
C HIS A 1045 3.29 -21.89 -38.64
N ASP A 1046 2.52 -21.11 -37.89
CA ASP A 1046 1.72 -20.03 -38.49
C ASP A 1046 2.61 -18.84 -38.90
N ALA A 1047 2.09 -17.99 -39.78
CA ALA A 1047 2.84 -16.86 -40.35
C ALA A 1047 3.34 -15.86 -39.28
N TYR A 1048 2.58 -15.64 -38.19
CA TYR A 1048 3.01 -14.72 -37.15
C TYR A 1048 4.15 -15.31 -36.31
N THR A 1049 4.06 -16.60 -35.98
CA THR A 1049 5.16 -17.30 -35.28
C THR A 1049 6.44 -17.27 -36.11
N THR A 1050 6.37 -17.62 -37.39
CA THR A 1050 7.56 -17.60 -38.27
C THR A 1050 8.18 -16.21 -38.38
N ALA A 1051 7.38 -15.18 -38.58
CA ALA A 1051 7.87 -13.80 -38.66
C ALA A 1051 8.52 -13.34 -37.34
N HIS A 1052 7.90 -13.66 -36.20
CA HIS A 1052 8.41 -13.32 -34.87
C HIS A 1052 9.75 -14.00 -34.57
N LEU A 1053 9.87 -15.31 -34.81
CA LEU A 1053 11.11 -16.04 -34.57
C LEU A 1053 12.25 -15.54 -35.45
N ASN A 1054 11.99 -15.25 -36.73
CA ASN A 1054 12.98 -14.65 -37.62
C ASN A 1054 13.43 -13.26 -37.16
N GLN A 1055 12.48 -12.42 -36.72
CA GLN A 1055 12.79 -11.09 -36.18
C GLN A 1055 13.62 -11.20 -34.91
N ALA A 1056 13.20 -12.03 -33.94
CA ALA A 1056 13.90 -12.21 -32.67
C ALA A 1056 15.33 -12.70 -32.90
N ARG A 1057 15.51 -13.76 -33.71
CA ARG A 1057 16.82 -14.29 -34.11
C ARG A 1057 17.72 -13.19 -34.69
N THR A 1058 17.21 -12.46 -35.70
CA THR A 1058 17.97 -11.38 -36.36
C THR A 1058 18.37 -10.28 -35.38
N ARG A 1059 17.49 -9.92 -34.44
CA ARG A 1059 17.76 -8.87 -33.45
C ARG A 1059 18.84 -9.31 -32.47
N ILE A 1060 18.77 -10.56 -32.00
CA ILE A 1060 19.75 -11.14 -31.07
C ILE A 1060 21.13 -11.21 -31.73
N GLU A 1061 21.22 -11.72 -32.96
CA GLU A 1061 22.50 -11.80 -33.69
C GLU A 1061 23.16 -10.43 -33.85
N LYS A 1062 22.38 -9.43 -34.29
CA LYS A 1062 22.88 -8.05 -34.42
C LYS A 1062 23.39 -7.47 -33.11
N ALA A 1063 22.73 -7.76 -31.99
CA ALA A 1063 23.15 -7.29 -30.68
C ALA A 1063 24.45 -7.96 -30.21
N LEU A 1064 24.55 -9.28 -30.37
CA LEU A 1064 25.75 -10.06 -30.03
C LEU A 1064 26.97 -9.66 -30.90
N ASP A 1065 26.74 -9.32 -32.17
CA ASP A 1065 27.78 -8.80 -33.06
C ASP A 1065 28.23 -7.38 -32.66
N ALA A 1066 27.30 -6.52 -32.23
CA ALA A 1066 27.60 -5.15 -31.82
C ALA A 1066 28.43 -5.08 -30.52
N ASP A 1067 28.13 -5.93 -29.53
CA ASP A 1067 28.93 -6.03 -28.29
C ASP A 1067 30.38 -6.45 -28.59
N TYR A 1068 30.59 -7.31 -29.59
CA TYR A 1068 31.93 -7.70 -30.05
C TYR A 1068 32.74 -6.51 -30.62
N ILE A 1069 32.07 -5.51 -31.19
CA ILE A 1069 32.70 -4.31 -31.79
C ILE A 1069 33.02 -3.22 -30.75
N LEU A 1070 32.27 -3.16 -29.64
CA LEU A 1070 32.56 -2.23 -28.54
C LEU A 1070 33.68 -2.71 -27.61
N ASN A 1071 34.00 -4.01 -27.64
CA ASN A 1071 34.97 -4.65 -26.76
C ASN A 1071 36.41 -4.92 -27.32
N PRO A 1072 36.91 -4.34 -28.44
CA PRO A 1072 38.32 -4.41 -28.77
C PRO A 1072 39.05 -3.20 -28.16
N SER A 1073 39.68 -3.42 -27.01
CA SER A 1073 40.69 -2.56 -26.37
C SER A 1073 40.24 -1.20 -25.81
N ARG A 1074 39.85 -1.16 -24.53
CA ARG A 1074 40.09 -0.01 -23.65
C ARG A 1074 41.06 -0.37 -22.53
N GLY A 1075 42.32 -0.51 -22.91
CA GLY A 1075 43.43 -0.26 -22.01
C GLY A 1075 43.88 1.19 -22.16
N GLY A 1076 43.80 1.98 -21.09
CA GLY A 1076 44.59 3.21 -20.95
C GLY A 1076 43.89 4.55 -21.25
N SER A 1077 43.76 5.34 -20.19
CA SER A 1077 43.73 6.81 -20.10
C SER A 1077 42.63 7.63 -20.80
N GLY A 1078 41.84 8.33 -19.99
CA GLY A 1078 41.92 9.80 -19.91
C GLY A 1078 41.19 10.62 -20.97
N SER A 1079 40.21 11.39 -20.48
CA SER A 1079 39.63 12.62 -21.06
C SER A 1079 38.90 12.50 -22.39
N GLY A 1080 37.65 12.96 -22.38
CA GLY A 1080 36.75 12.90 -23.52
C GLY A 1080 37.24 13.67 -24.75
N GLN A 1081 36.89 13.12 -25.91
CA GLN A 1081 36.59 13.92 -27.09
C GLN A 1081 35.43 13.28 -27.87
N ILE A 1082 34.55 14.19 -28.30
CA ILE A 1082 33.46 14.02 -29.24
C ILE A 1082 34.02 13.44 -30.54
N ILE A 1083 33.47 12.33 -31.02
CA ILE A 1083 33.65 11.90 -32.41
C ILE A 1083 32.36 12.24 -33.15
N LEU A 1084 32.44 13.31 -33.97
CA LEU A 1084 31.50 13.61 -35.03
C LEU A 1084 31.53 12.44 -36.05
N LEU A 1085 30.36 11.85 -36.30
CA LEU A 1085 30.11 11.05 -37.50
C LEU A 1085 29.94 12.01 -38.69
N LEU A 1086 30.97 12.12 -39.54
CA LEU A 1086 30.82 12.68 -40.88
C LEU A 1086 30.33 11.57 -41.80
N GLY A 1087 29.11 11.74 -42.31
CA GLY A 1087 28.58 10.96 -43.42
C GLY A 1087 29.23 11.39 -44.73
N ASP A 1088 29.60 10.41 -45.55
CA ASP A 1088 29.80 10.61 -46.97
C ASP A 1088 28.43 10.78 -47.64
N GLU A 1089 28.12 11.99 -48.08
CA GLU A 1089 27.16 12.23 -49.17
C GLU A 1089 27.82 13.12 -50.22
N GLU A 1090 28.16 12.51 -51.36
CA GLU A 1090 28.16 13.20 -52.63
C GLU A 1090 26.72 13.65 -52.93
N GLN A 1091 26.47 14.94 -53.06
CA GLN A 1091 25.78 15.52 -54.21
C GLN A 1091 25.77 17.04 -54.17
N GLY A 1092 25.87 17.63 -55.37
CA GLY A 1092 26.22 19.01 -55.60
C GLY A 1092 25.09 20.01 -55.42
N GLU A 1093 25.56 21.23 -55.15
CA GLU A 1093 25.12 22.50 -55.74
C GLU A 1093 23.71 23.07 -55.47
N GLN A 1094 23.76 24.21 -54.78
CA GLN A 1094 23.23 25.54 -55.14
C GLN A 1094 22.20 26.18 -54.18
N GLN A 1095 22.69 27.29 -53.62
CA GLN A 1095 22.07 28.37 -52.86
C GLN A 1095 21.24 29.33 -53.76
N PRO A 1096 20.56 30.38 -53.23
CA PRO A 1096 20.65 30.94 -51.86
C PRO A 1096 19.34 30.97 -51.05
#